data_AF-A0A936L2E6-F1
#
_entry.id   AF-A0A936L2E6-F1
#
_cell.length_a   1.000
_cell.length_b   1.000
_cell.length_c   1.000
_cell.angle_alpha   90.00
_cell.angle_beta   90.00
_cell.angle_gamma   90.00
#
_symmetry.space_group_name_H-M   'P 1'
#
loop_
_entity.id
_entity.type
_entity.pdbx_description
1 polymer ?
#
loop_
_entity_poly.entity_id
_entity_poly.type
_entity_poly.pdbx_seq_one_letter_code
_entity_poly.pdbx_strand_id
1 'polypeptide(L)'
;MKIRLLHPTMIVVCTSFLFISFCHAQKEAVSNKNVIQLQGKHYRDSIVLRWGYTDAKLWYKMLKQPVKVYRRNVSQNGKYEAIAEIMPWDSTKIEATAAVSQKNEILVVVLENIYRNWGNSTFSDYGTILEKTDNFNNRWSLVHLVADQFSLAAEAAGLRFTDKTINPKFNYAYKVVAGENQAYKVIPSKQASFKPVIYQKEEKESSVVLYWDQKLHDYHYTSYWVESSTDGINYTRLTEVPFVQMTDQKITTPKKYYSFTAPNTNYQKKYYRLIGNDAFGDESLPSEAIMAMGRDKTPPPVPSLYADTLMNHLTKNLYWTLNNPSDIAALHLERSFGDKTETLLNWVKPGENKKTDVVDLAGIYKYRLIAADTAGNFAYSTPLYTRIHDMVPPSKPSKPVAYVDTTGIVTLGWNEHSEKDIIGYNIYAADGNKRSFIKLNAQTHRSRIYQDTIGTSLLNEKRYYFIVAVDDDFMRSPPSDTLVISRPDRIPPSPSLIGDYRVLPEGIRLTLLPSSSRDVVRHDLWRKAGTQDWQLIHQLTKIPPSFTDTDVKSGVSYYYKIHAVDDGGLISKAVDIAEIAAMKSQLSKPELSFTKNENTILISIADADNNEQNKYMLYKAADNASHQLYEILPTNSFSEMGKPGIKWRYRVRTLSSDGRQGPFSDEIIVQL
;
A
#
# COMPACT_ATOMS: atom_id res chain seq x y z
N MET A 1 -13.09 -67.81 22.49
CA MET A 1 -12.52 -66.47 22.23
C MET A 1 -13.67 -65.50 21.97
N LYS A 2 -13.90 -64.50 22.83
CA LYS A 2 -14.98 -63.51 22.67
C LYS A 2 -14.57 -62.49 21.61
N ILE A 3 -15.12 -62.60 20.40
CA ILE A 3 -14.94 -61.64 19.31
C ILE A 3 -16.03 -60.58 19.46
N ARG A 4 -15.64 -59.34 19.76
CA ARG A 4 -16.52 -58.17 19.70
C ARG A 4 -16.71 -57.78 18.24
N LEU A 5 -17.92 -57.94 17.74
CA LEU A 5 -18.37 -57.41 16.45
C LEU A 5 -18.41 -55.87 16.51
N LEU A 6 -17.60 -55.24 15.65
CA LEU A 6 -17.77 -53.85 15.23
C LEU A 6 -18.03 -53.89 13.72
N HIS A 7 -19.24 -53.53 13.31
CA HIS A 7 -19.56 -53.23 11.92
C HIS A 7 -18.77 -51.98 11.49
N PRO A 8 -18.14 -52.01 10.31
CA PRO A 8 -18.85 -51.65 9.09
C PRO A 8 -18.70 -52.69 7.98
N THR A 9 -19.63 -52.66 7.03
CA THR A 9 -19.66 -53.47 5.81
C THR A 9 -18.38 -53.27 4.99
N MET A 10 -17.49 -54.28 5.05
CA MET A 10 -16.25 -54.37 4.29
C MET A 10 -16.39 -55.46 3.24
N ILE A 11 -16.19 -55.09 1.97
CA ILE A 11 -16.11 -56.02 0.85
C ILE A 11 -14.69 -56.59 0.84
N VAL A 12 -14.55 -57.90 1.07
CA VAL A 12 -13.26 -58.60 1.01
C VAL A 12 -13.08 -59.16 -0.40
N VAL A 13 -12.14 -58.62 -1.17
CA VAL A 13 -11.70 -59.22 -2.43
C VAL A 13 -10.19 -59.09 -2.57
N CYS A 14 -9.50 -60.22 -2.51
CA CYS A 14 -8.11 -60.33 -2.94
C CYS A 14 -8.08 -60.42 -4.47
N THR A 15 -7.55 -59.39 -5.14
CA THR A 15 -7.31 -59.42 -6.58
C THR A 15 -5.82 -59.22 -6.85
N SER A 16 -5.11 -60.30 -7.17
CA SER A 16 -3.83 -60.25 -7.84
C SER A 16 -4.07 -60.27 -9.35
N PHE A 17 -3.89 -59.12 -10.01
CA PHE A 17 -3.93 -59.00 -11.47
C PHE A 17 -2.54 -58.68 -12.01
N LEU A 18 -2.15 -59.44 -13.04
CA LEU A 18 -1.04 -59.10 -13.93
C LEU A 18 -1.56 -59.08 -15.36
N PHE A 19 -1.32 -57.95 -16.03
CA PHE A 19 -1.30 -57.81 -17.49
C PHE A 19 0.16 -57.89 -17.97
N ILE A 20 0.36 -58.37 -19.20
CA ILE A 20 1.08 -57.69 -20.31
C ILE A 20 0.88 -58.51 -21.60
N SER A 21 0.55 -57.83 -22.69
CA SER A 21 1.03 -58.17 -24.04
C SER A 21 0.97 -56.92 -24.94
N PHE A 22 2.13 -56.55 -25.49
CA PHE A 22 2.22 -55.65 -26.64
C PHE A 22 2.05 -56.49 -27.91
N CYS A 23 0.99 -56.22 -28.69
CA CYS A 23 1.02 -56.25 -30.16
C CYS A 23 -0.27 -55.60 -30.69
N HIS A 24 -0.15 -54.64 -31.60
CA HIS A 24 -1.28 -54.03 -32.30
C HIS A 24 -1.83 -55.00 -33.34
N ALA A 25 -3.08 -55.44 -33.17
CA ALA A 25 -4.02 -55.71 -34.27
C ALA A 25 -5.44 -55.86 -33.71
N GLN A 26 -6.36 -55.04 -34.23
CA GLN A 26 -7.74 -54.91 -33.82
C GLN A 26 -8.56 -56.14 -34.29
N LYS A 27 -9.00 -56.97 -33.35
CA LYS A 27 -10.15 -57.88 -33.49
C LYS A 27 -10.64 -58.25 -32.09
N GLU A 28 -11.94 -58.08 -31.84
CA GLU A 28 -12.61 -58.41 -30.59
C GLU A 28 -12.23 -59.82 -30.10
N ALA A 29 -11.48 -59.87 -28.99
CA ALA A 29 -11.22 -61.11 -28.27
C ALA A 29 -12.10 -61.12 -27.03
N VAL A 30 -13.08 -62.03 -27.00
CA VAL A 30 -13.72 -62.51 -25.77
C VAL A 30 -12.60 -62.80 -24.77
N SER A 31 -12.53 -62.04 -23.68
CA SER A 31 -11.46 -62.22 -22.70
C SER A 31 -11.63 -63.58 -22.03
N ASN A 32 -10.83 -64.57 -22.40
CA ASN A 32 -10.60 -65.75 -21.58
C ASN A 32 -9.89 -65.27 -20.30
N LYS A 33 -10.65 -64.80 -19.31
CA LYS A 33 -10.13 -64.64 -17.95
C LYS A 33 -9.82 -66.03 -17.45
N ASN A 34 -8.54 -66.33 -17.21
CA ASN A 34 -8.12 -67.58 -16.57
C ASN A 34 -8.72 -67.64 -15.15
N VAL A 35 -9.82 -68.38 -14.99
CA VAL A 35 -10.58 -68.49 -13.74
C VAL A 35 -9.97 -69.46 -12.72
N ILE A 36 -8.92 -70.17 -13.12
CA ILE A 36 -8.05 -70.98 -12.27
C ILE A 36 -6.60 -70.55 -12.50
N GLN A 37 -5.85 -70.40 -11.41
CA GLN A 37 -4.43 -70.06 -11.44
C GLN A 37 -3.62 -71.18 -10.80
N LEU A 38 -2.48 -71.51 -11.39
CA LEU A 38 -1.57 -72.55 -10.91
C LEU A 38 -0.20 -71.96 -10.58
N GLN A 39 0.27 -72.23 -9.38
CA GLN A 39 1.64 -72.03 -8.95
C GLN A 39 2.28 -73.37 -8.60
N GLY A 40 3.60 -73.42 -8.63
CA GLY A 40 4.30 -74.58 -8.13
C GLY A 40 5.73 -74.29 -7.71
N LYS A 41 6.19 -75.03 -6.70
CA LYS A 41 7.46 -74.83 -6.03
C LYS A 41 8.22 -76.14 -5.95
N HIS A 42 9.52 -76.08 -6.23
CA HIS A 42 10.39 -77.25 -6.26
C HIS A 42 11.21 -77.33 -4.97
N TYR A 43 10.99 -78.38 -4.18
CA TYR A 43 11.63 -78.61 -2.87
C TYR A 43 12.82 -79.59 -2.96
N ARG A 44 13.45 -79.68 -4.14
CA ARG A 44 14.44 -80.70 -4.53
C ARG A 44 13.91 -82.13 -4.57
N ASP A 45 13.34 -82.66 -3.50
CA ASP A 45 12.83 -84.05 -3.43
C ASP A 45 11.41 -84.20 -4.01
N SER A 46 10.71 -83.08 -4.15
CA SER A 46 9.31 -83.03 -4.54
C SER A 46 8.98 -81.72 -5.25
N ILE A 47 7.86 -81.73 -5.97
CA ILE A 47 7.24 -80.53 -6.51
C ILE A 47 5.86 -80.38 -5.89
N VAL A 48 5.63 -79.24 -5.24
CA VAL A 48 4.32 -78.90 -4.68
C VAL A 48 3.61 -77.97 -5.63
N LEU A 49 2.37 -78.30 -5.96
CA LEU A 49 1.46 -77.50 -6.74
C LEU A 49 0.45 -76.85 -5.81
N ARG A 50 0.12 -75.58 -6.08
CA ARG A 50 -0.99 -74.85 -5.46
C ARG A 50 -1.80 -74.24 -6.58
N TRP A 51 -3.12 -74.46 -6.60
CA TRP A 51 -4.03 -73.69 -7.45
C TRP A 51 -5.06 -72.91 -6.64
N GLY A 52 -5.50 -71.80 -7.21
CA GLY A 52 -6.58 -70.98 -6.67
C GLY A 52 -7.61 -70.65 -7.74
N TYR A 53 -8.83 -70.36 -7.33
CA TYR A 53 -9.90 -69.94 -8.22
C TYR A 53 -10.07 -68.44 -8.11
N THR A 54 -10.17 -67.72 -9.22
CA THR A 54 -10.40 -66.27 -9.21
C THR A 54 -11.89 -65.91 -9.14
N ASP A 55 -12.75 -66.92 -9.10
CA ASP A 55 -14.20 -66.79 -9.06
C ASP A 55 -14.77 -67.71 -7.98
N ALA A 56 -15.52 -67.14 -7.05
CA ALA A 56 -16.08 -67.86 -5.91
C ALA A 56 -17.10 -68.92 -6.34
N LYS A 57 -17.83 -68.71 -7.45
CA LYS A 57 -18.83 -69.67 -7.94
C LYS A 57 -18.16 -70.91 -8.52
N LEU A 58 -17.07 -70.73 -9.26
CA LEU A 58 -16.26 -71.84 -9.75
C LEU A 58 -15.65 -72.62 -8.58
N TRP A 59 -15.07 -71.93 -7.58
CA TRP A 59 -14.56 -72.60 -6.37
C TRP A 59 -15.62 -73.49 -5.73
N TYR A 60 -16.82 -72.95 -5.50
CA TYR A 60 -17.92 -73.70 -4.89
C TYR A 60 -18.34 -74.92 -5.72
N LYS A 61 -18.43 -74.79 -7.05
CA LYS A 61 -18.69 -75.92 -7.95
C LYS A 61 -17.62 -77.01 -7.82
N MET A 62 -16.36 -76.60 -7.70
CA MET A 62 -15.22 -77.51 -7.60
C MET A 62 -15.05 -78.16 -6.22
N LEU A 63 -15.76 -77.74 -5.18
CA LEU A 63 -15.80 -78.46 -3.90
C LEU A 63 -16.42 -79.87 -4.03
N LYS A 64 -17.18 -80.12 -5.11
CA LYS A 64 -17.90 -81.38 -5.37
C LYS A 64 -17.31 -82.19 -6.53
N GLN A 65 -16.23 -81.72 -7.15
CA GLN A 65 -15.63 -82.35 -8.34
C GLN A 65 -14.11 -82.42 -8.20
N PRO A 66 -13.47 -83.53 -8.60
CA PRO A 66 -12.03 -83.65 -8.48
C PRO A 66 -11.29 -82.73 -9.44
N VAL A 67 -10.21 -82.12 -8.97
CA VAL A 67 -9.22 -81.44 -9.81
C VAL A 67 -8.23 -82.48 -10.33
N LYS A 68 -8.13 -82.62 -11.65
CA LYS A 68 -7.22 -83.57 -12.28
C LYS A 68 -5.86 -82.91 -12.49
N VAL A 69 -4.80 -83.54 -11.99
CA VAL A 69 -3.42 -83.06 -12.11
C VAL A 69 -2.70 -83.90 -13.16
N TYR A 70 -2.11 -83.20 -14.12
CA TYR A 70 -1.28 -83.79 -15.16
C TYR A 70 0.14 -83.26 -15.08
N ARG A 71 1.10 -84.09 -15.46
CA ARG A 71 2.52 -83.74 -15.52
C ARG A 71 3.11 -84.09 -16.88
N ARG A 72 4.05 -83.26 -17.33
CA ARG A 72 4.88 -83.48 -18.51
C ARG A 72 6.33 -83.18 -18.18
N ASN A 73 7.24 -84.10 -18.49
CA ASN A 73 8.68 -83.82 -18.43
C ASN A 73 9.08 -82.93 -19.61
N VAL A 74 9.41 -81.66 -19.34
CA VAL A 74 9.81 -80.70 -20.38
C VAL A 74 11.21 -80.99 -20.89
N SER A 75 12.06 -81.55 -20.03
CA SER A 75 13.46 -81.84 -20.34
C SER A 75 13.62 -83.00 -21.35
N GLN A 76 12.58 -83.81 -21.54
CA GLN A 76 12.56 -84.97 -22.43
C GLN A 76 11.47 -84.88 -23.51
N ASN A 77 10.82 -83.72 -23.67
CA ASN A 77 9.75 -83.48 -24.64
C ASN A 77 8.58 -84.49 -24.59
N GLY A 78 8.19 -84.92 -23.38
CA GLY A 78 7.15 -85.95 -23.16
C GLY A 78 5.70 -85.45 -23.39
N LYS A 79 4.72 -86.35 -23.25
CA LYS A 79 3.28 -86.00 -23.23
C LYS A 79 2.81 -85.71 -21.80
N TYR A 80 1.61 -85.14 -21.65
CA TYR A 80 0.97 -84.98 -20.33
C TYR A 80 0.38 -86.31 -19.86
N GLU A 81 0.75 -86.74 -18.66
CA GLU A 81 0.23 -87.92 -17.98
C GLU A 81 -0.62 -87.50 -16.78
N ALA A 82 -1.76 -88.15 -16.56
CA ALA A 82 -2.57 -87.92 -15.37
C ALA A 82 -1.89 -88.59 -14.16
N ILE A 83 -1.65 -87.83 -13.10
CA ILE A 83 -0.89 -88.30 -11.92
C ILE A 83 -1.69 -88.25 -10.62
N ALA A 84 -2.77 -87.46 -10.55
CA ALA A 84 -3.64 -87.40 -9.39
C ALA A 84 -5.02 -86.81 -9.71
N GLU A 85 -6.00 -87.17 -8.89
CA GLU A 85 -7.31 -86.51 -8.82
C GLU A 85 -7.51 -86.03 -7.36
N ILE A 86 -7.73 -84.73 -7.18
CA ILE A 86 -7.70 -84.09 -5.86
C ILE A 86 -9.08 -83.55 -5.50
N MET A 87 -9.57 -83.97 -4.33
CA MET A 87 -10.78 -83.47 -3.68
C MET A 87 -10.42 -82.81 -2.35
N PRO A 88 -11.21 -81.83 -1.87
CA PRO A 88 -11.16 -81.42 -0.48
C PRO A 88 -11.36 -82.63 0.44
N TRP A 89 -10.72 -82.60 1.62
CA TRP A 89 -10.93 -83.63 2.63
C TRP A 89 -12.37 -83.58 3.15
N ASP A 90 -12.96 -84.73 3.43
CA ASP A 90 -14.27 -84.76 4.08
C ASP A 90 -14.25 -84.11 5.47
N SER A 91 -15.41 -83.68 5.95
CA SER A 91 -15.55 -82.97 7.22
C SER A 91 -15.05 -83.79 8.41
N THR A 92 -15.26 -85.11 8.41
CA THR A 92 -14.83 -86.00 9.50
C THR A 92 -13.32 -86.06 9.61
N LYS A 93 -12.61 -86.16 8.48
CA LYS A 93 -11.14 -86.12 8.44
C LYS A 93 -10.61 -84.76 8.91
N ILE A 94 -11.23 -83.66 8.50
CA ILE A 94 -10.83 -82.32 8.94
C ILE A 94 -11.03 -82.16 10.46
N GLU A 95 -12.18 -82.58 10.99
CA GLU A 95 -12.49 -82.53 12.43
C GLU A 95 -11.52 -83.36 13.26
N ALA A 96 -11.28 -84.61 12.86
CA ALA A 96 -10.35 -85.50 13.54
C ALA A 96 -8.92 -84.91 13.54
N THR A 97 -8.48 -84.32 12.42
CA THR A 97 -7.14 -83.73 12.29
C THR A 97 -7.01 -82.43 13.10
N ALA A 98 -8.05 -81.60 13.12
CA ALA A 98 -8.09 -80.36 13.89
C ALA A 98 -7.99 -80.63 15.40
N ALA A 99 -8.61 -81.71 15.89
CA ALA A 99 -8.61 -82.07 17.31
C ALA A 99 -7.26 -82.59 17.84
N VAL A 100 -6.32 -82.99 16.97
CA VAL A 100 -5.04 -83.61 17.37
C VAL A 100 -4.07 -82.61 17.99
N SER A 101 -4.08 -81.34 17.57
CA SER A 101 -3.13 -80.34 18.05
C SER A 101 -3.69 -78.93 17.91
N GLN A 102 -3.36 -78.06 18.86
CA GLN A 102 -3.66 -76.63 18.77
C GLN A 102 -3.12 -75.97 17.49
N LYS A 103 -2.01 -76.49 16.93
CA LYS A 103 -1.46 -76.01 15.65
C LYS A 103 -2.37 -76.30 14.44
N ASN A 104 -3.29 -77.25 14.57
CA ASN A 104 -4.22 -77.63 13.52
C ASN A 104 -5.57 -76.89 13.64
N GLU A 105 -5.76 -76.00 14.62
CA GLU A 105 -6.99 -75.21 14.78
C GLU A 105 -7.31 -74.38 13.53
N ILE A 106 -6.31 -74.05 12.71
CA ILE A 106 -6.51 -73.37 11.43
C ILE A 106 -7.43 -74.13 10.47
N LEU A 107 -7.50 -75.46 10.59
CA LEU A 107 -8.40 -76.30 9.82
C LEU A 107 -9.87 -76.04 10.15
N VAL A 108 -10.18 -75.45 11.31
CA VAL A 108 -11.54 -75.02 11.64
C VAL A 108 -12.01 -73.95 10.65
N VAL A 109 -11.13 -73.08 10.17
CA VAL A 109 -11.49 -72.10 9.12
C VAL A 109 -11.91 -72.82 7.84
N VAL A 110 -11.16 -73.85 7.43
CA VAL A 110 -11.51 -74.65 6.24
C VAL A 110 -12.83 -75.38 6.45
N LEU A 111 -13.02 -76.02 7.61
CA LEU A 111 -14.24 -76.77 7.97
C LEU A 111 -15.48 -75.88 7.96
N GLU A 112 -15.42 -74.73 8.64
CA GLU A 112 -16.54 -73.79 8.76
C GLU A 112 -16.93 -73.19 7.41
N ASN A 113 -15.93 -72.87 6.58
CA ASN A 113 -16.17 -72.18 5.32
C ASN A 113 -16.51 -73.13 4.15
N ILE A 114 -16.08 -74.40 4.19
CA ILE A 114 -16.37 -75.41 3.15
C ILE A 114 -17.63 -76.24 3.48
N TYR A 115 -17.88 -76.61 4.74
CA TYR A 115 -18.92 -77.60 5.07
C TYR A 115 -20.07 -77.08 5.95
N ARG A 116 -19.84 -76.11 6.82
CA ARG A 116 -20.82 -75.68 7.83
C ARG A 116 -21.56 -74.39 7.46
N ASN A 117 -22.78 -74.26 7.98
CA ASN A 117 -23.56 -73.02 7.98
C ASN A 117 -23.84 -72.38 6.60
N TRP A 118 -23.95 -73.20 5.54
CA TRP A 118 -24.30 -72.76 4.18
C TRP A 118 -25.76 -72.31 4.00
N GLY A 119 -26.64 -72.59 4.97
CA GLY A 119 -28.05 -72.17 4.94
C GLY A 119 -28.24 -70.65 4.89
N ASN A 120 -27.25 -69.89 5.37
CA ASN A 120 -27.22 -68.42 5.27
C ASN A 120 -26.69 -67.91 3.91
N SER A 121 -26.38 -68.83 2.98
CA SER A 121 -25.83 -68.55 1.65
C SER A 121 -26.73 -69.06 0.51
N THR A 122 -27.90 -69.65 0.81
CA THR A 122 -28.88 -70.12 -0.18
C THR A 122 -29.98 -69.07 -0.44
N PHE A 123 -30.43 -68.98 -1.70
CA PHE A 123 -31.29 -67.91 -2.21
C PHE A 123 -32.77 -68.20 -1.91
N SER A 124 -33.40 -67.37 -1.08
CA SER A 124 -34.84 -67.48 -0.78
C SER A 124 -35.58 -66.14 -0.76
N ASP A 125 -34.90 -64.99 -0.62
CA ASP A 125 -35.55 -63.68 -0.49
C ASP A 125 -34.70 -62.54 -1.09
N TYR A 126 -35.33 -61.56 -1.74
CA TYR A 126 -34.66 -60.54 -2.57
C TYR A 126 -33.88 -59.49 -1.75
N GLY A 127 -34.33 -59.16 -0.54
CA GLY A 127 -33.70 -58.13 0.32
C GLY A 127 -32.35 -58.51 0.93
N THR A 128 -31.95 -59.79 0.85
CA THR A 128 -30.72 -60.32 1.46
C THR A 128 -29.66 -60.74 0.44
N ILE A 129 -29.87 -60.47 -0.86
CA ILE A 129 -29.01 -60.98 -1.94
C ILE A 129 -27.57 -60.43 -1.85
N LEU A 130 -27.39 -59.15 -1.49
CA LEU A 130 -26.07 -58.53 -1.37
C LEU A 130 -25.29 -59.13 -0.19
N GLU A 131 -25.90 -59.20 1.00
CA GLU A 131 -25.28 -59.79 2.20
C GLU A 131 -24.93 -61.27 1.99
N LYS A 132 -25.78 -62.02 1.29
CA LYS A 132 -25.53 -63.43 0.94
C LYS A 132 -24.39 -63.57 -0.06
N THR A 133 -24.29 -62.65 -1.03
CA THR A 133 -23.18 -62.60 -2.00
C THR A 133 -21.86 -62.25 -1.31
N ASP A 134 -21.88 -61.32 -0.36
CA ASP A 134 -20.71 -60.95 0.44
C ASP A 134 -20.27 -62.11 1.33
N ASN A 135 -21.20 -62.81 2.00
CA ASN A 135 -20.89 -64.00 2.78
C ASN A 135 -20.22 -65.09 1.93
N PHE A 136 -20.75 -65.31 0.73
CA PHE A 136 -20.18 -66.27 -0.23
C PHE A 136 -18.75 -65.91 -0.66
N ASN A 137 -18.50 -64.65 -1.02
CA ASN A 137 -17.16 -64.17 -1.39
C ASN A 137 -16.19 -64.17 -0.21
N ASN A 138 -16.67 -63.89 1.01
CA ASN A 138 -15.88 -63.92 2.23
C ASN A 138 -15.40 -65.36 2.53
N ARG A 139 -16.28 -66.36 2.42
CA ARG A 139 -15.92 -67.78 2.60
C ARG A 139 -14.82 -68.21 1.64
N TRP A 140 -14.99 -67.90 0.35
CA TRP A 140 -13.99 -68.17 -0.68
C TRP A 140 -12.65 -67.49 -0.35
N SER A 141 -12.68 -66.19 -0.01
CA SER A 141 -11.48 -65.40 0.30
C SER A 141 -10.73 -65.92 1.53
N LEU A 142 -11.45 -66.25 2.61
CA LEU A 142 -10.85 -66.76 3.85
C LEU A 142 -10.19 -68.12 3.64
N VAL A 143 -10.83 -69.03 2.91
CA VAL A 143 -10.24 -70.35 2.59
C VAL A 143 -8.98 -70.19 1.76
N HIS A 144 -8.97 -69.31 0.75
CA HIS A 144 -7.78 -69.07 -0.07
C HIS A 144 -6.66 -68.42 0.74
N LEU A 145 -6.97 -67.41 1.55
CA LEU A 145 -6.00 -66.72 2.41
C LEU A 145 -5.32 -67.68 3.38
N VAL A 146 -6.11 -68.51 4.06
CA VAL A 146 -5.59 -69.50 5.01
C VAL A 146 -4.81 -70.60 4.29
N ALA A 147 -5.24 -71.02 3.10
CA ALA A 147 -4.49 -71.96 2.28
C ALA A 147 -3.13 -71.39 1.81
N ASP A 148 -3.04 -70.09 1.54
CA ASP A 148 -1.77 -69.43 1.22
C ASP A 148 -0.82 -69.39 2.42
N GLN A 149 -1.35 -69.28 3.64
CA GLN A 149 -0.54 -69.18 4.85
C GLN A 149 -0.16 -70.55 5.45
N PHE A 150 -0.98 -71.59 5.24
CA PHE A 150 -0.81 -72.89 5.89
C PHE A 150 -0.97 -74.05 4.91
N SER A 151 0.12 -74.81 4.71
CA SER A 151 0.15 -75.96 3.80
C SER A 151 -0.91 -77.02 4.11
N LEU A 152 -1.18 -77.27 5.40
CA LEU A 152 -2.17 -78.24 5.86
C LEU A 152 -3.59 -77.80 5.51
N ALA A 153 -3.88 -76.50 5.61
CA ALA A 153 -5.18 -75.95 5.22
C ALA A 153 -5.38 -76.01 3.70
N ALA A 154 -4.33 -75.74 2.91
CA ALA A 154 -4.38 -75.89 1.46
C ALA A 154 -4.63 -77.34 1.01
N GLU A 155 -4.04 -78.31 1.72
CA GLU A 155 -4.25 -79.73 1.46
C GLU A 155 -5.67 -80.17 1.84
N ALA A 156 -6.16 -79.75 3.01
CA ALA A 156 -7.53 -80.02 3.44
C ALA A 156 -8.58 -79.38 2.51
N ALA A 157 -8.32 -78.19 2.00
CA ALA A 157 -9.19 -77.49 1.06
C ALA A 157 -9.14 -78.04 -0.37
N GLY A 158 -8.27 -79.02 -0.66
CA GLY A 158 -8.10 -79.58 -2.00
C GLY A 158 -7.51 -78.57 -2.99
N LEU A 159 -6.64 -77.67 -2.52
CA LEU A 159 -5.96 -76.63 -3.31
C LEU A 159 -4.45 -76.87 -3.46
N ARG A 160 -3.97 -78.01 -2.97
CA ARG A 160 -2.55 -78.38 -2.93
C ARG A 160 -2.36 -79.83 -3.35
N PHE A 161 -1.27 -80.10 -4.06
CA PHE A 161 -0.80 -81.45 -4.37
C PHE A 161 0.73 -81.53 -4.31
N THR A 162 1.27 -82.64 -3.80
CA THR A 162 2.73 -82.86 -3.73
C THR A 162 3.12 -84.05 -4.60
N ASP A 163 3.86 -83.80 -5.67
CA ASP A 163 4.44 -84.84 -6.52
C ASP A 163 5.82 -85.24 -5.97
N LYS A 164 5.90 -86.43 -5.38
CA LYS A 164 7.14 -87.03 -4.87
C LYS A 164 7.83 -87.97 -5.86
N THR A 165 7.27 -88.12 -7.07
CA THR A 165 7.77 -89.06 -8.08
C THR A 165 8.66 -88.38 -9.12
N ILE A 166 9.15 -87.18 -8.81
CA ILE A 166 9.94 -86.32 -9.70
C ILE A 166 11.42 -86.66 -9.64
N ASN A 167 12.14 -86.37 -10.73
CA ASN A 167 13.60 -86.30 -10.72
C ASN A 167 14.03 -84.85 -10.40
N PRO A 168 14.82 -84.63 -9.33
CA PRO A 168 15.22 -83.29 -8.87
C PRO A 168 15.92 -82.40 -9.90
N LYS A 169 16.50 -82.98 -10.95
CA LYS A 169 17.27 -82.26 -11.98
C LYS A 169 16.40 -81.80 -13.15
N PHE A 170 15.18 -82.32 -13.29
CA PHE A 170 14.34 -82.06 -14.45
C PHE A 170 13.38 -80.90 -14.23
N ASN A 171 13.10 -80.18 -15.31
CA ASN A 171 12.02 -79.21 -15.38
C ASN A 171 10.72 -79.92 -15.78
N TYR A 172 9.65 -79.65 -15.04
CA TYR A 172 8.34 -80.24 -15.28
C TYR A 172 7.33 -79.17 -15.65
N ALA A 173 6.42 -79.50 -16.55
CA ALA A 173 5.22 -78.71 -16.82
C ALA A 173 4.03 -79.44 -16.20
N TYR A 174 3.26 -78.73 -15.40
CA TYR A 174 2.05 -79.23 -14.80
C TYR A 174 0.84 -78.55 -15.42
N LYS A 175 -0.23 -79.33 -15.53
CA LYS A 175 -1.56 -78.87 -15.95
C LYS A 175 -2.56 -79.32 -14.90
N VAL A 176 -3.35 -78.40 -14.37
CA VAL A 176 -4.51 -78.73 -13.53
C VAL A 176 -5.78 -78.50 -14.35
N VAL A 177 -6.76 -79.40 -14.21
CA VAL A 177 -8.05 -79.34 -14.90
C VAL A 177 -9.16 -79.37 -13.86
N ALA A 178 -9.96 -78.31 -13.82
CA ALA A 178 -11.07 -78.10 -12.91
C ALA A 178 -12.37 -77.85 -13.71
N GLY A 179 -13.14 -78.92 -13.93
CA GLY A 179 -14.24 -78.90 -14.89
C GLY A 179 -13.72 -78.64 -16.31
N GLU A 180 -14.22 -77.57 -16.94
CA GLU A 180 -13.78 -77.13 -18.28
C GLU A 180 -12.54 -76.21 -18.23
N ASN A 181 -12.14 -75.75 -17.05
CA ASN A 181 -11.08 -74.77 -16.87
C ASN A 181 -9.73 -75.45 -16.66
N GLN A 182 -8.67 -74.86 -17.21
CA GLN A 182 -7.32 -75.42 -17.16
C GLN A 182 -6.29 -74.34 -16.82
N ALA A 183 -5.29 -74.70 -16.02
CA ALA A 183 -4.12 -73.86 -15.78
C ALA A 183 -2.83 -74.65 -15.98
N TYR A 184 -1.81 -73.96 -16.47
CA TYR A 184 -0.52 -74.53 -16.83
C TYR A 184 0.60 -73.78 -16.11
N LYS A 185 1.62 -74.51 -15.64
CA LYS A 185 2.82 -73.90 -15.07
C LYS A 185 4.03 -74.77 -15.35
N VAL A 186 5.12 -74.15 -15.82
CA VAL A 186 6.43 -74.78 -15.88
C VAL A 186 7.15 -74.49 -14.57
N ILE A 187 7.68 -75.53 -13.95
CA ILE A 187 8.37 -75.47 -12.66
C ILE A 187 9.83 -75.88 -12.92
N PRO A 188 10.77 -74.91 -12.89
CA PRO A 188 12.18 -75.21 -13.07
C PRO A 188 12.79 -75.86 -11.81
N SER A 189 13.84 -76.64 -12.01
CA SER A 189 14.62 -77.27 -10.92
C SER A 189 15.42 -76.28 -10.07
N LYS A 190 15.70 -75.09 -10.61
CA LYS A 190 16.32 -73.97 -9.88
C LYS A 190 15.33 -72.82 -9.77
N GLN A 191 15.15 -72.30 -8.55
CA GLN A 191 14.31 -71.14 -8.28
C GLN A 191 15.13 -70.05 -7.58
N ALA A 192 14.97 -68.81 -8.03
CA ALA A 192 15.53 -67.65 -7.35
C ALA A 192 14.70 -67.32 -6.10
N SER A 193 15.38 -67.06 -4.99
CA SER A 193 14.73 -66.50 -3.79
C SER A 193 14.79 -64.98 -3.87
N PHE A 194 13.64 -64.33 -3.70
CA PHE A 194 13.54 -62.90 -3.49
C PHE A 194 13.58 -62.63 -1.98
N LYS A 195 14.02 -61.45 -1.54
CA LYS A 195 13.89 -61.00 -0.15
C LYS A 195 12.93 -59.82 -0.14
N PRO A 196 12.03 -59.69 0.86
CA PRO A 196 11.25 -58.47 1.01
C PRO A 196 12.16 -57.24 1.16
N VAL A 197 11.68 -56.07 0.76
CA VAL A 197 12.42 -54.82 0.80
C VAL A 197 11.54 -53.73 1.38
N ILE A 198 11.97 -53.15 2.50
CA ILE A 198 11.38 -51.92 3.03
C ILE A 198 11.88 -50.76 2.17
N TYR A 199 10.97 -50.12 1.44
CA TYR A 199 11.25 -49.04 0.50
C TYR A 199 11.43 -47.70 1.21
N GLN A 200 10.58 -47.42 2.20
CA GLN A 200 10.59 -46.16 2.94
C GLN A 200 10.14 -46.38 4.38
N LYS A 201 10.57 -45.48 5.26
CA LYS A 201 10.10 -45.37 6.64
C LYS A 201 9.65 -43.94 6.95
N GLU A 202 8.72 -43.79 7.88
CA GLU A 202 8.28 -42.51 8.42
C GLU A 202 8.32 -42.57 9.95
N GLU A 203 9.08 -41.68 10.58
CA GLU A 203 9.16 -41.56 12.04
C GLU A 203 8.05 -40.62 12.53
N LYS A 204 7.08 -41.17 13.27
CA LYS A 204 5.90 -40.45 13.78
C LYS A 204 5.96 -40.31 15.29
N GLU A 205 4.98 -39.58 15.82
CA GLU A 205 4.71 -39.52 17.25
C GLU A 205 4.50 -40.93 17.80
N SER A 206 5.40 -41.34 18.70
CA SER A 206 5.39 -42.63 19.40
C SER A 206 5.20 -43.86 18.50
N SER A 207 5.60 -43.78 17.22
CA SER A 207 5.47 -44.86 16.24
C SER A 207 6.37 -44.69 15.02
N VAL A 208 6.54 -45.78 14.25
CA VAL A 208 7.25 -45.79 12.96
C VAL A 208 6.37 -46.46 11.92
N VAL A 209 6.20 -45.84 10.76
CA VAL A 209 5.49 -46.45 9.63
C VAL A 209 6.50 -47.00 8.63
N LEU A 210 6.35 -48.27 8.27
CA LEU A 210 7.18 -48.98 7.30
C LEU A 210 6.42 -49.12 5.99
N TYR A 211 7.06 -48.85 4.87
CA TYR A 211 6.47 -48.94 3.53
C TYR A 211 7.25 -49.87 2.62
N TRP A 212 6.56 -50.73 1.87
CA TRP A 212 7.15 -51.59 0.85
C TRP A 212 6.27 -51.65 -0.39
N ASP A 213 6.89 -51.81 -1.57
CA ASP A 213 6.20 -51.73 -2.87
C ASP A 213 5.24 -52.91 -3.07
N GLN A 214 3.97 -52.62 -3.32
CA GLN A 214 2.95 -53.66 -3.47
C GLN A 214 3.22 -54.52 -4.72
N LYS A 215 3.42 -53.89 -5.88
CA LYS A 215 3.54 -54.58 -7.17
C LYS A 215 4.72 -55.56 -7.20
N LEU A 216 5.85 -55.17 -6.63
CA LEU A 216 7.05 -56.00 -6.55
C LEU A 216 6.81 -57.23 -5.68
N HIS A 217 6.13 -57.07 -4.55
CA HIS A 217 6.01 -58.15 -3.58
C HIS A 217 4.80 -59.05 -3.81
N ASP A 218 3.71 -58.59 -4.42
CA ASP A 218 2.53 -59.41 -4.76
C ASP A 218 2.88 -60.57 -5.71
N TYR A 219 4.00 -60.47 -6.43
CA TYR A 219 4.52 -61.57 -7.24
C TYR A 219 5.13 -62.71 -6.40
N HIS A 220 5.61 -62.40 -5.19
CA HIS A 220 6.38 -63.32 -4.36
C HIS A 220 5.65 -63.73 -3.08
N TYR A 221 4.87 -62.85 -2.47
CA TYR A 221 4.36 -63.00 -1.11
C TYR A 221 2.87 -62.66 -0.99
N THR A 222 2.22 -63.34 -0.05
CA THR A 222 0.79 -63.18 0.27
C THR A 222 0.58 -62.52 1.63
N SER A 223 1.57 -62.59 2.53
CA SER A 223 1.54 -61.98 3.86
C SER A 223 2.96 -61.73 4.39
N TYR A 224 3.09 -60.98 5.49
CA TYR A 224 4.38 -60.59 6.04
C TYR A 224 4.41 -60.72 7.56
N TRP A 225 5.50 -61.23 8.11
CA TRP A 225 5.86 -60.95 9.50
C TRP A 225 6.64 -59.65 9.55
N VAL A 226 6.26 -58.78 10.49
CA VAL A 226 7.01 -57.58 10.81
C VAL A 226 7.71 -57.84 12.14
N GLU A 227 9.03 -57.70 12.14
CA GLU A 227 9.85 -57.93 13.32
C GLU A 227 10.56 -56.66 13.76
N SER A 228 10.79 -56.55 15.06
CA SER A 228 11.58 -55.46 15.65
C SER A 228 12.70 -55.99 16.54
N SER A 229 13.75 -55.20 16.71
CA SER A 229 14.88 -55.52 17.58
C SER A 229 15.47 -54.25 18.19
N THR A 230 15.99 -54.33 19.41
CA THR A 230 16.72 -53.24 20.07
C THR A 230 18.23 -53.31 19.83
N ASP A 231 18.78 -54.48 19.50
CA ASP A 231 20.21 -54.72 19.30
C ASP A 231 20.58 -55.00 17.83
N GLY A 232 19.58 -55.19 16.95
CA GLY A 232 19.77 -55.54 15.54
C GLY A 232 20.14 -57.02 15.33
N ILE A 233 20.10 -57.83 16.38
CA ILE A 233 20.49 -59.24 16.39
C ILE A 233 19.29 -60.10 16.77
N ASN A 234 18.65 -59.80 17.91
CA ASN A 234 17.52 -60.53 18.45
C ASN A 234 16.21 -59.85 18.04
N TYR A 235 15.48 -60.49 17.14
CA TYR A 235 14.22 -59.97 16.59
C TYR A 235 13.01 -60.65 17.20
N THR A 236 11.97 -59.86 17.45
CA THR A 236 10.66 -60.32 17.92
C THR A 236 9.57 -59.89 16.96
N ARG A 237 8.57 -60.75 16.74
CA ARG A 237 7.40 -60.45 15.90
C ARG A 237 6.51 -59.41 16.58
N LEU A 238 6.07 -58.42 15.81
CA LEU A 238 5.17 -57.36 16.29
C LEU A 238 3.70 -57.77 16.23
N THR A 239 3.37 -58.86 15.54
CA THR A 239 2.02 -59.38 15.35
C THR A 239 1.95 -60.86 15.73
N GLU A 240 0.79 -61.31 16.19
CA GLU A 240 0.54 -62.73 16.50
C GLU A 240 0.24 -63.55 15.24
N VAL A 241 -0.28 -62.90 14.20
CA VAL A 241 -0.57 -63.49 12.87
C VAL A 241 0.15 -62.70 11.77
N PRO A 242 0.44 -63.31 10.59
CA PRO A 242 1.04 -62.59 9.48
C PRO A 242 0.20 -61.38 9.08
N PHE A 243 0.86 -60.26 8.86
CA PHE A 243 0.24 -59.04 8.36
C PHE A 243 -0.20 -59.19 6.91
N VAL A 244 -1.44 -58.79 6.65
CA VAL A 244 -2.04 -58.69 5.32
C VAL A 244 -2.72 -57.32 5.23
N GLN A 245 -2.30 -56.50 4.28
CA GLN A 245 -2.95 -55.21 4.06
C GLN A 245 -4.25 -55.43 3.30
N MET A 246 -5.37 -55.10 3.92
CA MET A 246 -6.65 -55.04 3.23
C MET A 246 -6.71 -53.80 2.33
N THR A 247 -7.20 -53.97 1.10
CA THR A 247 -7.42 -52.90 0.12
C THR A 247 -8.90 -52.83 -0.25
N ASP A 248 -9.47 -51.63 -0.25
CA ASP A 248 -10.85 -51.40 -0.70
C ASP A 248 -10.89 -51.31 -2.24
N GLN A 249 -11.80 -52.08 -2.85
CA GLN A 249 -12.00 -52.11 -4.31
C GLN A 249 -12.50 -50.77 -4.88
N LYS A 250 -13.11 -49.91 -4.07
CA LYS A 250 -13.61 -48.60 -4.50
C LYS A 250 -12.49 -47.57 -4.70
N ILE A 251 -11.26 -47.88 -4.29
CA ILE A 251 -10.13 -46.99 -4.46
C ILE A 251 -9.69 -47.04 -5.94
N THR A 252 -10.06 -45.99 -6.68
CA THR A 252 -9.73 -45.82 -8.11
C THR A 252 -8.23 -45.62 -8.37
N THR A 253 -7.44 -45.36 -7.32
CA THR A 253 -5.98 -45.19 -7.40
C THR A 253 -5.29 -46.34 -6.65
N PRO A 254 -4.69 -47.32 -7.34
CA PRO A 254 -4.02 -48.44 -6.65
C PRO A 254 -2.93 -47.89 -5.72
N LYS A 255 -2.96 -48.31 -4.44
CA LYS A 255 -1.89 -47.97 -3.51
C LYS A 255 -0.59 -48.55 -4.06
N LYS A 256 0.44 -47.71 -4.21
CA LYS A 256 1.76 -48.18 -4.67
C LYS A 256 2.48 -49.00 -3.59
N TYR A 257 2.18 -48.72 -2.32
CA TYR A 257 2.88 -49.30 -1.18
C TYR A 257 1.93 -49.93 -0.16
N TYR A 258 2.37 -51.03 0.42
CA TYR A 258 1.91 -51.50 1.70
C TYR A 258 2.48 -50.63 2.83
N SER A 259 1.76 -50.56 3.94
CA SER A 259 2.15 -49.75 5.10
C SER A 259 1.85 -50.47 6.41
N PHE A 260 2.80 -50.50 7.33
CA PHE A 260 2.60 -51.03 8.68
C PHE A 260 3.09 -50.03 9.73
N THR A 261 2.23 -49.70 10.70
CA THR A 261 2.57 -48.81 11.82
C THR A 261 3.04 -49.65 13.00
N ALA A 262 4.32 -49.55 13.34
CA ALA A 262 4.91 -50.17 14.51
C ALA A 262 4.93 -49.18 15.69
N PRO A 263 4.43 -49.55 16.88
CA PRO A 263 4.55 -48.71 18.06
C PRO A 263 6.01 -48.59 18.48
N ASN A 264 6.45 -47.36 18.78
CA ASN A 264 7.81 -47.11 19.25
C ASN A 264 7.93 -45.78 19.99
N THR A 265 8.30 -45.81 21.26
CA THR A 265 8.49 -44.60 22.07
C THR A 265 9.44 -43.62 21.39
N ASN A 266 9.19 -42.32 21.56
CA ASN A 266 10.03 -41.28 20.99
C ASN A 266 11.48 -41.45 21.41
N TYR A 267 12.38 -41.25 20.45
CA TYR A 267 13.83 -41.33 20.61
C TYR A 267 14.39 -42.72 20.98
N GLN A 268 13.55 -43.76 21.00
CA GLN A 268 14.00 -45.15 21.18
C GLN A 268 14.35 -45.79 19.83
N LYS A 269 15.65 -45.91 19.54
CA LYS A 269 16.14 -46.58 18.32
C LYS A 269 15.79 -48.08 18.34
N LYS A 270 15.15 -48.54 17.26
CA LYS A 270 14.88 -49.97 17.00
C LYS A 270 15.18 -50.30 15.54
N TYR A 271 15.49 -51.57 15.29
CA TYR A 271 15.66 -52.13 13.96
C TYR A 271 14.38 -52.85 13.55
N TYR A 272 13.93 -52.65 12.31
CA TYR A 272 12.76 -53.28 11.75
C TYR A 272 13.12 -54.06 10.49
N ARG A 273 12.52 -55.24 10.32
CA ARG A 273 12.67 -56.07 9.12
C ARG A 273 11.37 -56.80 8.78
N LEU A 274 11.26 -57.25 7.55
CA LEU A 274 10.13 -58.00 7.02
C LEU A 274 10.54 -59.43 6.69
N ILE A 275 9.64 -60.38 6.93
CA ILE A 275 9.73 -61.74 6.40
C ILE A 275 8.44 -61.97 5.61
N GLY A 276 8.54 -62.14 4.30
CA GLY A 276 7.40 -62.44 3.44
C GLY A 276 7.09 -63.94 3.45
N ASN A 277 5.81 -64.28 3.48
CA ASN A 277 5.31 -65.65 3.33
C ASN A 277 4.77 -65.81 1.91
N ASP A 278 5.20 -66.86 1.20
CA ASP A 278 4.71 -67.14 -0.15
C ASP A 278 3.38 -67.91 -0.14
N ALA A 279 2.84 -68.22 -1.33
CA ALA A 279 1.58 -68.94 -1.50
C ALA A 279 1.63 -70.44 -1.09
N PHE A 280 2.74 -70.91 -0.56
CA PHE A 280 2.91 -72.27 -0.03
C PHE A 280 3.03 -72.30 1.50
N GLY A 281 2.99 -71.13 2.15
CA GLY A 281 3.20 -70.97 3.58
C GLY A 281 4.67 -70.97 4.00
N ASP A 282 5.61 -70.85 3.04
CA ASP A 282 7.03 -70.79 3.36
C ASP A 282 7.48 -69.35 3.65
N GLU A 283 8.29 -69.20 4.69
CA GLU A 283 8.92 -67.94 5.05
C GLU A 283 10.15 -67.66 4.17
N SER A 284 10.29 -66.42 3.73
CA SER A 284 11.49 -65.92 3.02
C SER A 284 12.66 -65.65 3.98
N LEU A 285 13.84 -65.41 3.42
CA LEU A 285 14.90 -64.78 4.19
C LEU A 285 14.47 -63.36 4.60
N PRO A 286 14.84 -62.88 5.81
CA PRO A 286 14.47 -61.54 6.24
C PRO A 286 14.99 -60.46 5.30
N SER A 287 14.24 -59.36 5.19
CA SER A 287 14.70 -58.13 4.55
C SER A 287 15.95 -57.60 5.24
N GLU A 288 16.67 -56.73 4.54
CA GLU A 288 17.63 -55.86 5.21
C GLU A 288 16.91 -55.05 6.30
N ALA A 289 17.55 -54.95 7.46
CA ALA A 289 16.98 -54.26 8.59
C ALA A 289 17.15 -52.75 8.45
N ILE A 290 16.13 -51.99 8.83
CA ILE A 290 16.21 -50.53 8.90
C ILE A 290 16.13 -50.06 10.34
N MET A 291 16.99 -49.12 10.73
CA MET A 291 16.92 -48.47 12.04
C MET A 291 15.93 -47.30 11.99
N ALA A 292 15.02 -47.19 12.97
CA ALA A 292 14.08 -46.08 13.09
C ALA A 292 13.70 -45.84 14.55
N MET A 293 13.15 -44.66 14.85
CA MET A 293 12.56 -44.36 16.16
C MET A 293 11.31 -43.50 16.05
N GLY A 294 10.46 -43.52 17.08
CA GLY A 294 9.45 -42.48 17.24
C GLY A 294 10.12 -41.11 17.40
N ARG A 295 9.45 -40.05 17.00
CA ARG A 295 9.92 -38.66 17.15
C ARG A 295 8.81 -37.82 17.74
N ASP A 296 9.19 -36.90 18.61
CA ASP A 296 8.24 -35.90 19.09
C ASP A 296 7.80 -35.02 17.92
N LYS A 297 6.49 -35.04 17.65
CA LYS A 297 5.83 -34.22 16.64
C LYS A 297 4.77 -33.32 17.25
N THR A 298 4.72 -33.24 18.57
CA THR A 298 3.71 -32.48 19.31
C THR A 298 4.24 -31.07 19.53
N PRO A 299 3.62 -30.03 18.95
CA PRO A 299 4.00 -28.66 19.25
C PRO A 299 3.82 -28.32 20.73
N PRO A 300 4.65 -27.41 21.27
CA PRO A 300 4.44 -26.91 22.62
C PRO A 300 3.12 -26.14 22.74
N PRO A 301 2.64 -25.83 23.95
CA PRO A 301 1.46 -24.99 24.14
C PRO A 301 1.62 -23.62 23.48
N VAL A 302 0.52 -23.13 22.89
CA VAL A 302 0.48 -21.81 22.22
C VAL A 302 0.78 -20.69 23.21
N PRO A 303 1.74 -19.80 22.93
CA PRO A 303 2.01 -18.64 23.78
C PRO A 303 0.94 -17.56 23.59
N SER A 304 0.56 -16.86 24.66
CA SER A 304 -0.34 -15.70 24.59
C SER A 304 0.48 -14.43 24.50
N LEU A 305 0.24 -13.59 23.48
CA LEU A 305 0.93 -12.32 23.26
C LEU A 305 -0.06 -11.15 23.37
N TYR A 306 0.28 -10.13 24.13
CA TYR A 306 -0.52 -8.92 24.31
C TYR A 306 0.38 -7.68 24.41
N ALA A 307 -0.19 -6.49 24.22
CA ALA A 307 0.51 -5.23 24.34
C ALA A 307 -0.12 -4.37 25.43
N ASP A 308 0.63 -3.41 25.95
CA ASP A 308 0.05 -2.39 26.82
C ASP A 308 -0.97 -1.50 26.09
N THR A 309 -1.76 -0.80 26.90
CA THR A 309 -2.66 0.27 26.47
C THR A 309 -2.01 1.65 26.53
N LEU A 310 -0.73 1.73 26.91
CA LEU A 310 -0.02 3.00 27.07
C LEU A 310 0.24 3.63 25.70
N MET A 311 0.07 4.95 25.64
CA MET A 311 0.41 5.78 24.50
C MET A 311 1.71 6.50 24.81
N ASN A 312 2.80 6.00 24.22
CA ASN A 312 4.12 6.61 24.26
C ASN A 312 4.57 6.87 22.81
N HIS A 313 5.28 7.97 22.58
CA HIS A 313 5.81 8.33 21.26
C HIS A 313 6.63 7.17 20.69
N LEU A 314 6.19 6.65 19.55
CA LEU A 314 6.87 5.62 18.75
C LEU A 314 7.32 4.38 19.55
N THR A 315 6.64 4.06 20.65
CA THR A 315 7.05 3.00 21.57
C THR A 315 5.86 2.13 21.97
N LYS A 316 6.07 0.82 22.06
CA LYS A 316 5.07 -0.13 22.56
C LYS A 316 5.70 -1.21 23.42
N ASN A 317 5.11 -1.52 24.58
CA ASN A 317 5.53 -2.68 25.35
C ASN A 317 4.66 -3.90 25.03
N LEU A 318 5.34 -5.00 24.73
CA LEU A 318 4.77 -6.31 24.45
C LEU A 318 5.01 -7.21 25.65
N TYR A 319 4.04 -8.06 25.96
CA TYR A 319 4.07 -9.01 27.06
C TYR A 319 3.54 -10.35 26.59
N TRP A 320 4.02 -11.43 27.20
CA TRP A 320 3.52 -12.76 26.89
C TRP A 320 3.43 -13.66 28.10
N THR A 321 2.55 -14.66 28.00
CA THR A 321 2.48 -15.78 28.96
C THR A 321 2.69 -17.09 28.23
N LEU A 322 3.38 -18.01 28.92
CA LEU A 322 3.72 -19.34 28.44
C LEU A 322 3.05 -20.37 29.35
N ASN A 323 2.31 -21.31 28.76
CA ASN A 323 1.79 -22.46 29.49
C ASN A 323 2.85 -23.57 29.42
N ASN A 324 3.20 -24.17 30.56
CA ASN A 324 4.25 -25.19 30.69
C ASN A 324 5.60 -24.77 30.08
N PRO A 325 6.27 -23.73 30.62
CA PRO A 325 7.49 -23.19 30.04
C PRO A 325 8.66 -24.20 29.97
N SER A 326 8.62 -25.29 30.74
CA SER A 326 9.60 -26.38 30.67
C SER A 326 9.60 -27.11 29.33
N ASP A 327 8.50 -27.06 28.59
CA ASP A 327 8.35 -27.66 27.26
C ASP A 327 8.87 -26.75 26.14
N ILE A 328 9.16 -25.48 26.46
CA ILE A 328 9.61 -24.47 25.49
C ILE A 328 11.12 -24.30 25.63
N ALA A 329 11.85 -24.59 24.56
CA ALA A 329 13.29 -24.39 24.47
C ALA A 329 13.66 -22.97 24.04
N ALA A 330 12.88 -22.36 23.14
CA ALA A 330 13.19 -21.05 22.58
C ALA A 330 11.93 -20.25 22.18
N LEU A 331 12.05 -18.93 22.23
CA LEU A 331 11.06 -17.96 21.77
C LEU A 331 11.63 -17.10 20.64
N HIS A 332 10.79 -16.83 19.64
CA HIS A 332 11.08 -15.92 18.54
C HIS A 332 9.93 -14.92 18.39
N LEU A 333 10.24 -13.62 18.38
CA LEU A 333 9.24 -12.55 18.30
C LEU A 333 9.49 -11.75 17.03
N GLU A 334 8.48 -11.68 16.18
CA GLU A 334 8.51 -10.93 14.93
C GLU A 334 7.56 -9.75 14.99
N ARG A 335 7.95 -8.68 14.31
CA ARG A 335 7.15 -7.48 14.03
C ARG A 335 7.04 -7.29 12.53
N SER A 336 5.84 -7.00 12.04
CA SER A 336 5.60 -6.65 10.64
C SER A 336 4.92 -5.30 10.51
N PHE A 337 5.34 -4.51 9.52
CA PHE A 337 4.72 -3.25 9.10
C PHE A 337 4.60 -3.23 7.57
N GLY A 338 3.37 -3.26 7.06
CA GLY A 338 3.14 -3.60 5.66
C GLY A 338 3.71 -4.99 5.33
N ASP A 339 4.50 -5.07 4.27
CA ASP A 339 5.13 -6.32 3.81
C ASP A 339 6.49 -6.60 4.47
N LYS A 340 7.04 -5.65 5.23
CA LYS A 340 8.34 -5.80 5.90
C LYS A 340 8.16 -6.51 7.24
N THR A 341 8.98 -7.53 7.49
CA THR A 341 9.02 -8.25 8.78
C THR A 341 10.42 -8.21 9.38
N GLU A 342 10.49 -7.97 10.68
CA GLU A 342 11.72 -7.82 11.45
C GLU A 342 11.66 -8.68 12.71
N THR A 343 12.81 -9.19 13.14
CA THR A 343 12.93 -10.03 14.33
C THR A 343 13.30 -9.18 15.54
N LEU A 344 12.43 -9.15 16.55
CA LEU A 344 12.64 -8.47 17.83
C LEU A 344 13.31 -9.36 18.87
N LEU A 345 13.06 -10.68 18.81
CA LEU A 345 13.73 -11.71 19.59
C LEU A 345 14.05 -12.89 18.68
N ASN A 346 15.32 -13.31 18.64
CA ASN A 346 15.77 -14.38 17.76
C ASN A 346 16.09 -15.67 18.53
N TRP A 347 15.11 -16.58 18.63
CA TRP A 347 15.25 -17.91 19.24
C TRP A 347 15.95 -17.89 20.61
N VAL A 348 15.50 -17.01 21.50
CA VAL A 348 16.06 -16.82 22.85
C VAL A 348 15.43 -17.80 23.84
N LYS A 349 16.17 -18.22 24.87
CA LYS A 349 15.60 -19.05 25.93
C LYS A 349 14.49 -18.30 26.69
N PRO A 350 13.42 -18.98 27.13
CA PRO A 350 12.42 -18.37 28.01
C PRO A 350 13.07 -17.86 29.30
N GLY A 351 12.93 -16.57 29.59
CA GLY A 351 13.49 -15.94 30.78
C GLY A 351 12.87 -14.57 31.04
N GLU A 352 12.64 -13.80 29.99
CA GLU A 352 11.84 -12.58 30.03
C GLU A 352 10.42 -12.85 29.48
N ASN A 353 9.45 -12.11 30.01
CA ASN A 353 8.04 -12.16 29.58
C ASN A 353 7.55 -10.83 28.99
N LYS A 354 8.48 -9.93 28.67
CA LYS A 354 8.20 -8.60 28.12
C LYS A 354 9.27 -8.16 27.13
N LYS A 355 8.89 -7.31 26.18
CA LYS A 355 9.78 -6.63 25.23
C LYS A 355 9.26 -5.23 24.97
N THR A 356 10.10 -4.22 25.17
CA THR A 356 9.83 -2.87 24.67
C THR A 356 10.27 -2.78 23.22
N ASP A 357 9.38 -2.31 22.37
CA ASP A 357 9.62 -2.07 20.96
C ASP A 357 9.57 -0.58 20.64
N VAL A 358 10.55 -0.11 19.86
CA VAL A 358 10.68 1.28 19.42
C VAL A 358 10.74 1.29 17.90
N VAL A 359 9.99 2.18 17.27
CA VAL A 359 9.82 2.27 15.81
C VAL A 359 10.18 3.67 15.30
N ASP A 360 10.38 3.79 13.99
CA ASP A 360 10.61 5.08 13.33
C ASP A 360 9.33 5.69 12.72
N LEU A 361 8.27 4.89 12.59
CA LEU A 361 7.02 5.28 11.93
C LEU A 361 5.81 4.89 12.77
N ALA A 362 4.87 5.82 12.93
CA ALA A 362 3.56 5.53 13.50
C ALA A 362 2.73 4.63 12.56
N GLY A 363 1.76 3.92 13.12
CA GLY A 363 0.85 3.07 12.35
C GLY A 363 0.50 1.77 13.06
N ILE A 364 -0.17 0.86 12.33
CA ILE A 364 -0.60 -0.44 12.86
C ILE A 364 0.46 -1.48 12.57
N TYR A 365 1.03 -2.05 13.63
CA TYR A 365 2.02 -3.12 13.56
C TYR A 365 1.39 -4.46 13.92
N LYS A 366 1.86 -5.52 13.26
CA LYS A 366 1.50 -6.90 13.55
C LYS A 366 2.66 -7.58 14.28
N TYR A 367 2.38 -8.21 15.41
CA TYR A 367 3.36 -8.99 16.17
C TYR A 367 2.96 -10.45 16.23
N ARG A 368 3.96 -11.33 16.23
CA ARG A 368 3.77 -12.77 16.39
C ARG A 368 4.89 -13.34 17.24
N LEU A 369 4.50 -14.05 18.30
CA LEU A 369 5.42 -14.80 19.15
C LEU A 369 5.36 -16.27 18.75
N ILE A 370 6.52 -16.87 18.58
CA ILE A 370 6.70 -18.26 18.18
C ILE A 370 7.45 -18.97 19.31
N ALA A 371 6.88 -20.05 19.81
CA ALA A 371 7.52 -20.93 20.76
C ALA A 371 8.01 -22.19 20.05
N ALA A 372 9.24 -22.62 20.34
CA ALA A 372 9.80 -23.87 19.89
C ALA A 372 10.14 -24.77 21.08
N ASP A 373 9.86 -26.07 20.96
CA ASP A 373 10.30 -27.08 21.92
C ASP A 373 11.74 -27.56 21.61
N THR A 374 12.21 -28.56 22.35
CA THR A 374 13.55 -29.16 22.15
C THR A 374 13.64 -30.06 20.91
N ALA A 375 12.50 -30.47 20.36
CA ALA A 375 12.39 -31.30 19.15
C ALA A 375 12.31 -30.49 17.86
N GLY A 376 12.10 -29.17 17.97
CA GLY A 376 11.93 -28.24 16.86
C GLY A 376 10.48 -28.11 16.38
N ASN A 377 9.49 -28.53 17.18
CA ASN A 377 8.08 -28.26 16.89
C ASN A 377 7.74 -26.82 17.29
N PHE A 378 6.86 -26.17 16.51
CA PHE A 378 6.54 -24.75 16.67
C PHE A 378 5.08 -24.53 17.02
N ALA A 379 4.84 -23.61 17.96
CA ALA A 379 3.52 -23.05 18.23
C ALA A 379 3.55 -21.53 18.04
N TYR A 380 2.47 -20.99 17.48
CA TYR A 380 2.37 -19.58 17.11
C TYR A 380 1.30 -18.91 17.96
N SER A 381 1.61 -17.76 18.54
CA SER A 381 0.59 -16.91 19.15
C SER A 381 -0.44 -16.50 18.09
N THR A 382 -1.65 -16.18 18.55
CA THR A 382 -2.55 -15.36 17.75
C THR A 382 -1.82 -14.07 17.34
N PRO A 383 -1.92 -13.63 16.07
CA PRO A 383 -1.32 -12.38 15.65
C PRO A 383 -1.89 -11.20 16.45
N LEU A 384 -1.01 -10.39 17.02
CA LEU A 384 -1.39 -9.20 17.76
C LEU A 384 -1.25 -7.97 16.86
N TYR A 385 -2.35 -7.26 16.62
CA TYR A 385 -2.33 -5.97 15.93
C TYR A 385 -2.44 -4.84 16.95
N THR A 386 -1.53 -3.88 16.91
CA THR A 386 -1.59 -2.70 17.79
C THR A 386 -1.07 -1.47 17.07
N ARG A 387 -1.70 -0.31 17.35
CA ARG A 387 -1.28 0.98 16.80
C ARG A 387 -0.18 1.56 17.69
N ILE A 388 0.88 2.01 17.04
CA ILE A 388 1.90 2.90 17.62
C ILE A 388 1.62 4.31 17.10
N HIS A 389 1.64 5.27 17.99
CA HIS A 389 1.28 6.66 17.72
C HIS A 389 2.52 7.55 17.65
N ASP A 390 2.47 8.57 16.80
CA ASP A 390 3.31 9.74 17.01
C ASP A 390 2.60 10.66 18.01
N MET A 391 3.36 11.25 18.92
CA MET A 391 2.88 12.18 19.95
C MET A 391 3.69 13.48 19.95
N VAL A 392 4.59 13.66 18.97
CA VAL A 392 5.39 14.86 18.80
C VAL A 392 4.77 15.67 17.65
N PRO A 393 4.24 16.88 17.92
CA PRO A 393 3.72 17.72 16.86
C PRO A 393 4.80 18.08 15.84
N PRO A 394 4.41 18.37 14.59
CA PRO A 394 5.37 18.69 13.54
C PRO A 394 6.08 20.01 13.80
N SER A 395 7.27 20.14 13.25
CA SER A 395 8.02 21.40 13.24
C SER A 395 7.27 22.49 12.46
N LYS A 396 7.56 23.77 12.71
CA LYS A 396 6.91 24.88 11.99
C LYS A 396 7.37 24.93 10.51
N PRO A 397 6.53 25.34 9.56
CA PRO A 397 6.94 25.55 8.17
C PRO A 397 8.11 26.54 8.07
N SER A 398 9.16 26.16 7.33
CA SER A 398 10.38 26.95 7.21
C SER A 398 10.43 27.77 5.92
N LYS A 399 11.07 28.94 6.00
CA LYS A 399 11.26 29.90 4.89
C LYS A 399 9.99 30.17 4.08
N PRO A 400 8.88 30.57 4.72
CA PRO A 400 7.69 30.96 3.98
C PRO A 400 8.01 32.19 3.12
N VAL A 401 7.39 32.28 1.94
CA VAL A 401 7.48 33.40 1.01
C VAL A 401 6.10 33.76 0.48
N ALA A 402 5.90 35.03 0.12
CA ALA A 402 4.67 35.51 -0.48
C ALA A 402 4.99 36.50 -1.60
N TYR A 403 4.24 36.38 -2.69
CA TYR A 403 4.25 37.32 -3.81
C TYR A 403 2.82 37.74 -4.14
N VAL A 404 2.61 38.99 -4.52
CA VAL A 404 1.32 39.52 -4.94
C VAL A 404 1.46 40.16 -6.32
N ASP A 405 0.54 39.84 -7.23
CA ASP A 405 0.50 40.47 -8.55
C ASP A 405 -0.41 41.70 -8.58
N THR A 406 -0.38 42.43 -9.69
CA THR A 406 -1.17 43.65 -9.89
C THR A 406 -2.67 43.41 -9.92
N THR A 407 -3.14 42.17 -10.04
CA THR A 407 -4.56 41.79 -10.06
C THR A 407 -5.10 41.40 -8.68
N GLY A 408 -4.22 41.31 -7.67
CA GLY A 408 -4.60 40.93 -6.32
C GLY A 408 -4.54 39.42 -6.05
N ILE A 409 -3.83 38.65 -6.89
CA ILE A 409 -3.55 37.24 -6.61
C ILE A 409 -2.28 37.16 -5.76
N VAL A 410 -2.40 36.56 -4.58
CA VAL A 410 -1.29 36.30 -3.66
C VAL A 410 -0.89 34.84 -3.78
N THR A 411 0.37 34.57 -4.12
CA THR A 411 0.94 33.22 -4.12
C THR A 411 1.88 33.07 -2.93
N LEU A 412 1.54 32.13 -2.04
CA LEU A 412 2.33 31.73 -0.88
C LEU A 412 3.11 30.46 -1.20
N GLY A 413 4.35 30.35 -0.71
CA GLY A 413 5.16 29.14 -0.82
C GLY A 413 6.01 28.90 0.43
N TRP A 414 6.36 27.65 0.71
CA TRP A 414 7.25 27.27 1.82
C TRP A 414 8.02 25.99 1.51
N ASN A 415 9.06 25.72 2.30
CA ASN A 415 9.92 24.55 2.11
C ASN A 415 9.27 23.25 2.61
N GLU A 416 9.82 22.13 2.12
CA GLU A 416 9.46 20.78 2.57
C GLU A 416 9.96 20.51 4.01
N HIS A 417 9.18 19.72 4.75
CA HIS A 417 9.52 19.25 6.09
C HIS A 417 10.39 17.98 6.01
N SER A 418 11.22 17.76 7.03
CA SER A 418 11.95 16.48 7.19
C SER A 418 11.05 15.35 7.69
N GLU A 419 9.98 15.71 8.40
CA GLU A 419 8.91 14.84 8.88
C GLU A 419 8.10 14.29 7.69
N LYS A 420 7.87 12.97 7.67
CA LYS A 420 7.24 12.26 6.54
C LYS A 420 5.73 12.10 6.67
N ASP A 421 5.24 12.33 7.87
CA ASP A 421 3.87 12.18 8.36
C ASP A 421 3.03 13.46 8.16
N ILE A 422 3.58 14.51 7.55
CA ILE A 422 2.84 15.73 7.19
C ILE A 422 1.75 15.41 6.16
N ILE A 423 0.48 15.56 6.56
CA ILE A 423 -0.68 15.40 5.66
C ILE A 423 -1.07 16.71 4.96
N GLY A 424 -0.56 17.84 5.44
CA GLY A 424 -0.63 19.14 4.77
C GLY A 424 -0.62 20.33 5.70
N TYR A 425 -1.24 21.44 5.27
CA TYR A 425 -1.06 22.76 5.87
C TYR A 425 -2.38 23.51 6.07
N ASN A 426 -2.45 24.31 7.13
CA ASN A 426 -3.50 25.28 7.39
C ASN A 426 -2.93 26.69 7.17
N ILE A 427 -3.57 27.46 6.31
CA ILE A 427 -3.17 28.81 5.94
C ILE A 427 -4.08 29.78 6.66
N TYR A 428 -3.48 30.76 7.32
CA TYR A 428 -4.19 31.81 8.05
C TYR A 428 -3.85 33.17 7.48
N ALA A 429 -4.83 34.07 7.42
CA ALA A 429 -4.62 35.44 7.00
C ALA A 429 -5.33 36.47 7.89
N ALA A 430 -4.73 37.65 8.01
CA ALA A 430 -5.29 38.79 8.75
C ALA A 430 -5.10 40.09 7.97
N ASP A 431 -6.07 40.99 8.10
CA ASP A 431 -6.07 42.31 7.48
C ASP A 431 -5.62 43.40 8.48
N GLY A 432 -4.66 44.24 8.09
CA GLY A 432 -4.27 45.46 8.81
C GLY A 432 -3.37 45.28 10.05
N ASN A 433 -3.82 44.57 11.10
CA ASN A 433 -3.22 44.69 12.46
C ASN A 433 -2.55 43.43 13.04
N LYS A 434 -2.30 42.37 12.26
CA LYS A 434 -1.69 41.09 12.71
C LYS A 434 -2.40 40.40 13.89
N ARG A 435 -3.66 40.73 14.22
CA ARG A 435 -4.34 40.17 15.42
C ARG A 435 -5.55 39.28 15.11
N SER A 436 -6.19 39.44 13.95
CA SER A 436 -7.42 38.74 13.60
C SER A 436 -7.20 37.76 12.45
N PHE A 437 -6.41 36.72 12.70
CA PHE A 437 -6.14 35.68 11.71
C PHE A 437 -7.33 34.72 11.56
N ILE A 438 -7.79 34.54 10.32
CA ILE A 438 -8.80 33.55 9.95
C ILE A 438 -8.16 32.45 9.10
N LYS A 439 -8.64 31.22 9.26
CA LYS A 439 -8.22 30.09 8.42
C LYS A 439 -8.83 30.25 7.02
N LEU A 440 -8.02 30.20 5.98
CA LEU A 440 -8.46 30.37 4.60
C LEU A 440 -8.94 29.07 3.94
N ASN A 441 -8.31 27.94 4.29
CA ASN A 441 -8.63 26.63 3.70
C ASN A 441 -9.57 25.82 4.61
N ALA A 442 -10.66 25.27 4.05
CA ALA A 442 -11.58 24.41 4.79
C ALA A 442 -10.88 23.10 5.22
N GLN A 443 -10.35 22.36 4.24
CA GLN A 443 -9.56 21.15 4.45
C GLN A 443 -8.06 21.44 4.43
N THR A 444 -7.28 20.61 5.13
CA THR A 444 -5.81 20.69 5.14
C THR A 444 -5.26 20.68 3.72
N HIS A 445 -4.50 21.72 3.38
CA HIS A 445 -3.97 21.94 2.03
C HIS A 445 -2.72 21.11 1.81
N ARG A 446 -2.71 20.22 0.80
CA ARG A 446 -1.59 19.27 0.62
C ARG A 446 -0.38 19.85 -0.10
N SER A 447 -0.60 20.84 -0.96
CA SER A 447 0.48 21.47 -1.73
C SER A 447 1.27 22.44 -0.85
N ARG A 448 2.55 22.65 -1.18
CA ARG A 448 3.41 23.66 -0.55
C ARG A 448 3.27 25.06 -1.14
N ILE A 449 2.32 25.21 -2.07
CA ILE A 449 1.99 26.47 -2.73
C ILE A 449 0.51 26.72 -2.54
N TYR A 450 0.12 27.90 -2.07
CA TYR A 450 -1.27 28.28 -1.86
C TYR A 450 -1.55 29.64 -2.51
N GLN A 451 -2.69 29.74 -3.18
CA GLN A 451 -3.15 30.99 -3.78
C GLN A 451 -4.33 31.57 -3.01
N ASP A 452 -4.22 32.85 -2.68
CA ASP A 452 -5.27 33.64 -2.07
C ASP A 452 -5.63 34.82 -3.00
N THR A 453 -6.85 35.33 -2.90
CA THR A 453 -7.31 36.47 -3.67
C THR A 453 -7.69 37.61 -2.74
N ILE A 454 -7.13 38.78 -3.00
CA ILE A 454 -7.30 39.96 -2.17
C ILE A 454 -7.97 41.08 -2.96
N GLY A 455 -8.92 41.78 -2.33
CA GLY A 455 -9.49 42.98 -2.95
C GLY A 455 -8.44 44.08 -3.13
N THR A 456 -8.42 44.71 -4.30
CA THR A 456 -7.50 45.83 -4.63
C THR A 456 -8.05 47.21 -4.27
N SER A 457 -9.30 47.30 -3.81
CA SER A 457 -9.98 48.57 -3.53
C SER A 457 -10.28 48.75 -2.03
N LEU A 458 -9.44 48.20 -1.17
CA LEU A 458 -9.61 48.27 0.28
C LEU A 458 -8.57 49.23 0.90
N LEU A 459 -8.97 49.97 1.93
CA LEU A 459 -8.15 50.97 2.62
C LEU A 459 -7.03 50.37 3.50
N ASN A 460 -6.94 49.04 3.62
CA ASN A 460 -5.93 48.35 4.40
C ASN A 460 -4.75 47.93 3.51
N GLU A 461 -3.68 48.71 3.53
CA GLU A 461 -2.49 48.51 2.68
C GLU A 461 -1.79 47.16 2.88
N LYS A 462 -1.92 46.52 4.05
CA LYS A 462 -1.16 45.31 4.39
C LYS A 462 -2.06 44.12 4.70
N ARG A 463 -1.66 42.96 4.20
CA ARG A 463 -2.20 41.65 4.56
C ARG A 463 -1.09 40.76 5.11
N TYR A 464 -1.44 39.95 6.11
CA TYR A 464 -0.52 39.08 6.81
C TYR A 464 -0.91 37.63 6.66
N TYR A 465 0.08 36.75 6.58
CA TYR A 465 -0.13 35.30 6.49
C TYR A 465 0.77 34.54 7.45
N PHE A 466 0.30 33.40 7.93
CA PHE A 466 1.16 32.35 8.48
C PHE A 466 0.62 30.97 8.10
N ILE A 467 1.50 29.98 8.13
CA ILE A 467 1.20 28.59 7.79
C ILE A 467 1.43 27.71 9.01
N VAL A 468 0.57 26.73 9.22
CA VAL A 468 0.67 25.70 10.26
C VAL A 468 0.66 24.33 9.58
N ALA A 469 1.69 23.51 9.82
CA ALA A 469 1.72 22.13 9.34
C ALA A 469 0.83 21.23 10.21
N VAL A 470 0.31 20.17 9.61
CA VAL A 470 -0.55 19.16 10.23
C VAL A 470 -0.04 17.78 9.86
N ASP A 471 0.14 16.91 10.86
CA ASP A 471 0.52 15.51 10.69
C ASP A 471 -0.69 14.56 10.57
N ASP A 472 -0.44 13.26 10.42
CA ASP A 472 -1.45 12.23 10.22
C ASP A 472 -2.24 11.86 11.50
N ASP A 473 -1.73 12.21 12.67
CA ASP A 473 -2.43 12.18 13.96
C ASP A 473 -3.15 13.52 14.27
N PHE A 474 -3.22 14.43 13.29
CA PHE A 474 -3.89 15.75 13.32
C PHE A 474 -3.34 16.76 14.35
N MET A 475 -2.12 16.54 14.84
CA MET A 475 -1.42 17.54 15.63
C MET A 475 -0.95 18.70 14.74
N ARG A 476 -0.79 19.87 15.35
CA ARG A 476 -0.50 21.12 14.65
C ARG A 476 0.87 21.64 15.06
N SER A 477 1.64 22.07 14.09
CA SER A 477 2.90 22.76 14.35
C SER A 477 2.66 24.12 15.03
N PRO A 478 3.69 24.72 15.65
CA PRO A 478 3.73 26.16 15.85
C PRO A 478 3.56 26.91 14.51
N PRO A 479 3.04 28.16 14.51
CA PRO A 479 2.93 28.97 13.31
C PRO A 479 4.30 29.24 12.66
N SER A 480 4.32 29.33 11.32
CA SER A 480 5.45 29.85 10.57
C SER A 480 5.76 31.30 10.95
N ASP A 481 6.91 31.79 10.50
CA ASP A 481 7.17 33.23 10.55
C ASP A 481 6.08 33.97 9.76
N THR A 482 5.62 35.11 10.28
CA THR A 482 4.51 35.85 9.68
C THR A 482 4.98 36.59 8.43
N LEU A 483 4.32 36.30 7.31
CA LEU A 483 4.50 36.98 6.05
C LEU A 483 3.70 38.28 6.01
N VAL A 484 4.21 39.28 5.32
CA VAL A 484 3.54 40.56 5.07
C VAL A 484 3.63 40.89 3.59
N ILE A 485 2.50 41.26 2.98
CA ILE A 485 2.44 41.78 1.61
C ILE A 485 1.69 43.11 1.59
N SER A 486 2.12 44.00 0.70
CA SER A 486 1.44 45.25 0.39
C SER A 486 0.43 45.02 -0.72
N ARG A 487 -0.79 45.53 -0.57
CA ARG A 487 -1.82 45.43 -1.60
C ARG A 487 -1.43 46.33 -2.80
N PRO A 488 -1.75 45.94 -4.04
CA PRO A 488 -1.66 46.84 -5.17
C PRO A 488 -2.59 48.03 -4.97
N ASP A 489 -2.04 49.24 -4.96
CA ASP A 489 -2.84 50.46 -4.86
C ASP A 489 -3.45 50.82 -6.22
N ARG A 490 -4.74 51.16 -6.19
CA ARG A 490 -5.54 51.57 -7.36
C ARG A 490 -6.45 52.76 -7.05
N ILE A 491 -6.38 53.33 -5.84
CA ILE A 491 -7.26 54.41 -5.42
C ILE A 491 -6.42 55.69 -5.39
N PRO A 492 -6.58 56.61 -6.35
CA PRO A 492 -5.86 57.88 -6.31
C PRO A 492 -6.17 58.65 -5.01
N PRO A 493 -5.23 59.47 -4.54
CA PRO A 493 -5.40 60.19 -3.29
C PRO A 493 -6.49 61.26 -3.44
N SER A 494 -7.06 61.70 -2.31
CA SER A 494 -8.02 62.80 -2.34
C SER A 494 -7.37 64.08 -2.89
N PRO A 495 -8.11 64.94 -3.61
CA PRO A 495 -7.53 66.15 -4.19
C PRO A 495 -6.91 67.08 -3.15
N SER A 496 -5.81 67.74 -3.53
CA SER A 496 -5.36 68.96 -2.86
C SER A 496 -6.04 70.17 -3.48
N LEU A 497 -6.23 71.24 -2.71
CA LEU A 497 -7.03 72.40 -3.11
C LEU A 497 -6.23 73.70 -2.98
N ILE A 498 -6.55 74.66 -3.85
CA ILE A 498 -6.19 76.06 -3.67
C ILE A 498 -7.37 76.73 -2.94
N GLY A 499 -7.21 76.99 -1.65
CA GLY A 499 -8.32 77.43 -0.79
C GLY A 499 -8.67 78.92 -0.92
N ASP A 500 -7.68 79.77 -1.21
CA ASP A 500 -7.84 81.21 -1.39
C ASP A 500 -6.64 81.78 -2.16
N TYR A 501 -6.72 83.03 -2.63
CA TYR A 501 -5.60 83.75 -3.22
C TYR A 501 -5.59 85.24 -2.87
N ARG A 502 -4.39 85.84 -2.90
CA ARG A 502 -4.20 87.29 -2.80
C ARG A 502 -3.24 87.76 -3.88
N VAL A 503 -3.65 88.79 -4.61
CA VAL A 503 -2.82 89.48 -5.58
C VAL A 503 -2.02 90.56 -4.84
N LEU A 504 -0.70 90.48 -4.88
CA LEU A 504 0.23 91.37 -4.19
C LEU A 504 1.16 92.04 -5.21
N PRO A 505 1.81 93.17 -4.86
CA PRO A 505 2.81 93.80 -5.73
C PRO A 505 3.97 92.86 -6.11
N GLU A 506 4.38 91.99 -5.19
CA GLU A 506 5.46 91.02 -5.36
C GLU A 506 5.06 89.71 -6.05
N GLY A 507 3.76 89.46 -6.27
CA GLY A 507 3.30 88.25 -6.92
C GLY A 507 1.87 87.80 -6.57
N ILE A 508 1.52 86.56 -6.95
CA ILE A 508 0.24 85.93 -6.58
C ILE A 508 0.48 84.96 -5.43
N ARG A 509 -0.09 85.26 -4.26
CA ARG A 509 -0.03 84.38 -3.09
C ARG A 509 -1.24 83.44 -3.07
N LEU A 510 -0.99 82.14 -3.12
CA LEU A 510 -1.97 81.06 -3.06
C LEU A 510 -2.01 80.43 -1.67
N THR A 511 -3.19 80.21 -1.11
CA THR A 511 -3.39 79.41 0.11
C THR A 511 -3.60 77.96 -0.29
N LEU A 512 -2.74 77.05 0.18
CA LEU A 512 -2.73 75.65 -0.25
C LEU A 512 -3.27 74.74 0.85
N LEU A 513 -4.18 73.83 0.50
CA LEU A 513 -4.76 72.84 1.41
C LEU A 513 -4.31 71.42 1.01
N PRO A 514 -3.72 70.64 1.93
CA PRO A 514 -3.28 69.28 1.63
C PRO A 514 -4.45 68.35 1.31
N SER A 515 -4.14 67.28 0.59
CA SER A 515 -4.97 66.09 0.54
C SER A 515 -5.17 65.50 1.93
N SER A 516 -6.36 64.93 2.17
CA SER A 516 -6.70 64.19 3.39
C SER A 516 -6.27 62.71 3.36
N SER A 517 -5.78 62.22 2.22
CA SER A 517 -5.25 60.85 2.09
C SER A 517 -3.94 60.69 2.88
N ARG A 518 -3.78 59.53 3.54
CA ARG A 518 -2.67 59.26 4.46
C ARG A 518 -1.37 58.82 3.77
N ASP A 519 -1.50 58.31 2.56
CA ASP A 519 -0.46 57.76 1.68
C ASP A 519 0.18 58.83 0.77
N VAL A 520 -0.23 60.10 0.89
CA VAL A 520 0.29 61.19 0.06
C VAL A 520 1.74 61.52 0.40
N VAL A 521 2.62 61.46 -0.61
CA VAL A 521 4.05 61.73 -0.46
C VAL A 521 4.45 63.12 -0.98
N ARG A 522 3.67 63.71 -1.90
CA ARG A 522 3.90 65.10 -2.36
C ARG A 522 2.67 65.75 -3.00
N HIS A 523 2.74 67.07 -3.18
CA HIS A 523 1.81 67.88 -3.96
C HIS A 523 2.52 68.61 -5.09
N ASP A 524 2.01 68.49 -6.32
CA ASP A 524 2.59 69.10 -7.51
C ASP A 524 1.74 70.33 -7.91
N LEU A 525 2.34 71.54 -7.85
CA LEU A 525 1.70 72.82 -8.18
C LEU A 525 2.06 73.25 -9.61
N TRP A 526 1.04 73.53 -10.42
CA TRP A 526 1.17 73.84 -11.83
C TRP A 526 0.58 75.22 -12.16
N ARG A 527 1.17 75.88 -13.17
CA ARG A 527 0.75 77.19 -13.69
C ARG A 527 0.74 77.21 -15.21
N LYS A 528 -0.17 77.99 -15.82
CA LYS A 528 -0.05 78.45 -17.22
C LYS A 528 -0.48 79.90 -17.38
N ALA A 529 0.05 80.59 -18.39
CA ALA A 529 -0.38 81.95 -18.75
C ALA A 529 -1.31 81.90 -19.96
N GLY A 530 -2.56 82.36 -19.82
CA GLY A 530 -3.55 82.34 -20.91
C GLY A 530 -3.73 80.95 -21.55
N THR A 531 -3.43 80.84 -22.84
CA THR A 531 -3.55 79.62 -23.65
C THR A 531 -2.29 78.76 -23.71
N GLN A 532 -1.24 79.10 -22.96
CA GLN A 532 0.01 78.32 -22.92
C GLN A 532 -0.18 76.96 -22.23
N ASP A 533 0.81 76.07 -22.41
CA ASP A 533 0.85 74.77 -21.74
C ASP A 533 1.10 74.91 -20.23
N TRP A 534 0.63 73.91 -19.48
CA TRP A 534 0.85 73.81 -18.04
C TRP A 534 2.33 73.54 -17.74
N GLN A 535 2.89 74.31 -16.82
CA GLN A 535 4.24 74.14 -16.31
C GLN A 535 4.19 73.79 -14.83
N LEU A 536 4.99 72.80 -14.43
CA LEU A 536 5.20 72.46 -13.02
C LEU A 536 6.08 73.55 -12.40
N ILE A 537 5.51 74.30 -11.45
CA ILE A 537 6.23 75.40 -10.80
C ILE A 537 6.79 74.99 -9.44
N HIS A 538 6.22 73.96 -8.80
CA HIS A 538 6.78 73.44 -7.55
C HIS A 538 6.35 72.00 -7.23
N GLN A 539 7.20 71.27 -6.50
CA GLN A 539 6.89 69.98 -5.89
C GLN A 539 7.05 70.07 -4.37
N LEU A 540 5.95 69.89 -3.65
CA LEU A 540 5.84 70.11 -2.21
C LEU A 540 5.73 68.76 -1.49
N THR A 541 6.81 68.28 -0.87
CA THR A 541 6.74 67.10 0.03
C THR A 541 6.13 67.45 1.39
N LYS A 542 6.16 68.74 1.76
CA LYS A 542 5.41 69.32 2.87
C LYS A 542 4.68 70.56 2.36
N ILE A 543 3.36 70.56 2.44
CA ILE A 543 2.57 71.69 1.94
C ILE A 543 2.65 72.87 2.93
N PRO A 544 3.13 74.05 2.52
CA PRO A 544 3.04 75.25 3.34
C PRO A 544 1.60 75.78 3.34
N PRO A 545 1.21 76.59 4.36
CA PRO A 545 -0.12 77.19 4.40
C PRO A 545 -0.36 78.15 3.22
N SER A 546 0.71 78.71 2.64
CA SER A 546 0.63 79.52 1.43
C SER A 546 1.91 79.45 0.60
N PHE A 547 1.79 79.63 -0.71
CA PHE A 547 2.87 79.75 -1.68
C PHE A 547 2.72 81.04 -2.48
N THR A 548 3.79 81.83 -2.63
CA THR A 548 3.76 83.06 -3.45
C THR A 548 4.49 82.82 -4.76
N ASP A 549 3.78 82.91 -5.87
CA ASP A 549 4.37 82.93 -7.20
C ASP A 549 4.84 84.35 -7.54
N THR A 550 6.16 84.54 -7.55
CA THR A 550 6.84 85.82 -7.82
C THR A 550 7.23 85.98 -9.30
N ASP A 551 7.14 84.92 -10.10
CA ASP A 551 7.51 84.93 -11.52
C ASP A 551 6.36 85.42 -12.42
N VAL A 552 5.39 86.13 -11.84
CA VAL A 552 4.19 86.63 -12.53
C VAL A 552 4.45 88.00 -13.16
N LYS A 553 4.03 88.16 -14.42
CA LYS A 553 4.11 89.43 -15.14
C LYS A 553 2.87 90.31 -14.89
N SER A 554 3.11 91.60 -14.64
CA SER A 554 2.08 92.63 -14.43
C SER A 554 0.99 92.59 -15.51
N GLY A 555 -0.27 92.55 -15.09
CA GLY A 555 -1.43 92.54 -15.97
C GLY A 555 -1.72 91.23 -16.73
N VAL A 556 -0.95 90.16 -16.52
CA VAL A 556 -1.18 88.85 -17.15
C VAL A 556 -2.06 87.96 -16.27
N SER A 557 -3.02 87.25 -16.87
CA SER A 557 -3.83 86.22 -16.21
C SER A 557 -3.13 84.86 -16.21
N TYR A 558 -3.04 84.27 -15.03
CA TYR A 558 -2.48 82.93 -14.80
C TYR A 558 -3.56 81.97 -14.31
N TYR A 559 -3.47 80.72 -14.75
CA TYR A 559 -4.26 79.62 -14.23
C TYR A 559 -3.38 78.74 -13.35
N TYR A 560 -3.89 78.37 -12.18
CA TYR A 560 -3.19 77.47 -11.24
C TYR A 560 -4.00 76.21 -10.98
N LYS A 561 -3.31 75.08 -10.78
CA LYS A 561 -3.90 73.84 -10.27
C LYS A 561 -2.88 73.10 -9.39
N ILE A 562 -3.37 72.31 -8.43
CA ILE A 562 -2.54 71.49 -7.56
C ILE A 562 -3.04 70.04 -7.58
N HIS A 563 -2.11 69.08 -7.60
CA HIS A 563 -2.38 67.65 -7.53
C HIS A 563 -1.70 67.05 -6.32
N ALA A 564 -2.30 66.03 -5.70
CA ALA A 564 -1.63 65.18 -4.72
C ALA A 564 -1.12 63.90 -5.41
N VAL A 565 0.03 63.40 -4.97
CA VAL A 565 0.64 62.15 -5.44
C VAL A 565 0.91 61.26 -4.23
N ASP A 566 0.42 60.02 -4.28
CA ASP A 566 0.62 59.01 -3.22
C ASP A 566 1.91 58.19 -3.40
N ASP A 567 2.19 57.30 -2.44
CA ASP A 567 3.33 56.39 -2.45
C ASP A 567 3.22 55.28 -3.52
N GLY A 568 2.01 55.00 -3.99
CA GLY A 568 1.71 54.19 -5.18
C GLY A 568 1.97 54.91 -6.51
N GLY A 569 2.22 56.22 -6.49
CA GLY A 569 2.44 57.07 -7.66
C GLY A 569 1.16 57.48 -8.40
N LEU A 570 -0.02 57.23 -7.83
CA LEU A 570 -1.28 57.69 -8.39
C LEU A 570 -1.47 59.19 -8.10
N ILE A 571 -2.09 59.88 -9.06
CA ILE A 571 -2.25 61.33 -9.04
C ILE A 571 -3.72 61.66 -8.84
N SER A 572 -4.01 62.53 -7.87
CA SER A 572 -5.37 63.02 -7.63
C SER A 572 -5.91 63.79 -8.84
N LYS A 573 -7.24 63.85 -8.97
CA LYS A 573 -7.86 64.84 -9.86
C LYS A 573 -7.49 66.26 -9.38
N ALA A 574 -7.32 67.18 -10.32
CA ALA A 574 -7.27 68.61 -9.99
C ALA A 574 -8.70 69.09 -9.73
N VAL A 575 -8.88 69.82 -8.63
CA VAL A 575 -10.13 70.49 -8.28
C VAL A 575 -9.84 71.99 -8.25
N ASP A 576 -10.72 72.77 -8.90
CA ASP A 576 -10.68 74.22 -9.02
C ASP A 576 -9.43 74.80 -9.71
N ILE A 577 -9.58 75.15 -10.99
CA ILE A 577 -8.59 75.96 -11.70
C ILE A 577 -8.82 77.42 -11.32
N ALA A 578 -7.90 78.01 -10.57
CA ALA A 578 -7.97 79.42 -10.19
C ALA A 578 -7.40 80.29 -11.33
N GLU A 579 -8.25 81.09 -11.97
CA GLU A 579 -7.82 82.15 -12.90
C GLU A 579 -7.59 83.45 -12.14
N ILE A 580 -6.35 83.93 -12.12
CA ILE A 580 -5.94 85.09 -11.32
C ILE A 580 -5.13 86.05 -12.19
N ALA A 581 -5.59 87.29 -12.28
CA ALA A 581 -4.86 88.37 -12.94
C ALA A 581 -3.83 89.00 -11.98
N ALA A 582 -2.57 89.08 -12.41
CA ALA A 582 -1.52 89.75 -11.64
C ALA A 582 -1.78 91.27 -11.52
N MET A 583 -1.30 91.90 -10.45
CA MET A 583 -1.54 93.32 -10.16
C MET A 583 -1.05 94.21 -11.31
N LYS A 584 -1.85 95.21 -11.69
CA LYS A 584 -1.41 96.27 -12.62
C LYS A 584 -0.63 97.33 -11.84
N SER A 585 0.55 97.73 -12.32
CA SER A 585 1.39 98.76 -11.69
C SER A 585 0.72 100.15 -11.68
N GLN A 586 0.87 100.93 -10.61
CA GLN A 586 0.35 102.29 -10.49
C GLN A 586 1.25 103.31 -11.21
N LEU A 587 0.68 104.31 -11.87
CA LEU A 587 1.42 105.40 -12.52
C LEU A 587 1.94 106.41 -11.49
N SER A 588 3.20 106.81 -11.65
CA SER A 588 3.94 107.77 -10.84
C SER A 588 3.58 109.21 -11.19
N LYS A 589 4.00 110.12 -10.31
CA LYS A 589 3.77 111.55 -10.42
C LYS A 589 4.85 112.16 -11.33
N PRO A 590 4.48 112.85 -12.43
CA PRO A 590 5.45 113.58 -13.23
C PRO A 590 5.93 114.84 -12.51
N GLU A 591 7.18 115.23 -12.74
CA GLU A 591 7.79 116.47 -12.25
C GLU A 591 7.84 117.53 -13.35
N LEU A 592 7.50 118.78 -12.98
CA LEU A 592 7.55 119.93 -13.89
C LEU A 592 8.72 120.84 -13.55
N SER A 593 9.44 121.27 -14.58
CA SER A 593 10.43 122.34 -14.51
C SER A 593 10.19 123.36 -15.63
N PHE A 594 10.64 124.60 -15.45
CA PHE A 594 10.51 125.62 -16.48
C PHE A 594 11.77 126.46 -16.66
N THR A 595 11.96 126.99 -17.86
CA THR A 595 12.99 128.00 -18.19
C THR A 595 12.32 129.20 -18.88
N LYS A 596 12.80 130.42 -18.59
CA LYS A 596 12.29 131.67 -19.19
C LYS A 596 13.34 132.28 -20.11
N ASN A 597 12.91 132.76 -21.28
CA ASN A 597 13.72 133.60 -22.18
C ASN A 597 12.85 134.78 -22.66
N GLU A 598 13.43 135.89 -23.11
CA GLU A 598 12.85 137.25 -23.27
C GLU A 598 11.33 137.40 -23.49
N ASN A 599 10.64 136.51 -24.21
CA ASN A 599 9.17 136.45 -24.31
C ASN A 599 8.54 135.02 -24.27
N THR A 600 9.31 133.97 -23.92
CA THR A 600 8.88 132.56 -23.99
C THR A 600 9.11 131.79 -22.69
N ILE A 601 8.14 130.95 -22.33
CA ILE A 601 8.20 129.98 -21.23
C ILE A 601 8.34 128.59 -21.84
N LEU A 602 9.40 127.86 -21.47
CA LEU A 602 9.58 126.44 -21.81
C LEU A 602 9.33 125.59 -20.57
N ILE A 603 8.41 124.64 -20.64
CA ILE A 603 8.08 123.66 -19.61
C ILE A 603 8.67 122.31 -20.02
N SER A 604 9.40 121.66 -19.11
CA SER A 604 9.94 120.31 -19.29
C SER A 604 9.33 119.37 -18.24
N ILE A 605 8.96 118.16 -18.67
CA ILE A 605 8.31 117.13 -17.88
C ILE A 605 9.30 115.98 -17.67
N ALA A 606 9.58 115.62 -16.42
CA ALA A 606 10.31 114.40 -16.08
C ALA A 606 9.32 113.37 -15.52
N ASP A 607 9.34 112.14 -16.06
CA ASP A 607 8.45 111.05 -15.66
C ASP A 607 9.28 109.82 -15.30
N ALA A 608 9.09 109.30 -14.09
CA ALA A 608 9.81 108.12 -13.62
C ALA A 608 9.32 106.83 -14.33
N ASP A 609 8.08 106.83 -14.83
CA ASP A 609 7.50 105.73 -15.61
C ASP A 609 7.61 105.97 -17.12
N ASN A 610 8.67 106.67 -17.55
CA ASN A 610 8.88 107.06 -18.94
C ASN A 610 8.73 105.85 -19.89
N ASN A 611 7.58 105.78 -20.55
CA ASN A 611 7.23 104.81 -21.57
C ASN A 611 6.88 105.64 -22.81
N GLU A 612 7.47 105.30 -23.96
CA GLU A 612 7.27 106.03 -25.22
C GLU A 612 5.79 106.14 -25.64
N GLN A 613 4.90 105.32 -25.07
CA GLN A 613 3.46 105.36 -25.32
C GLN A 613 2.67 106.26 -24.36
N ASN A 614 3.27 106.79 -23.30
CA ASN A 614 2.61 107.69 -22.36
C ASN A 614 2.45 109.09 -22.96
N LYS A 615 1.30 109.73 -22.73
CA LYS A 615 1.03 111.13 -23.08
C LYS A 615 0.89 111.98 -21.82
N TYR A 616 1.01 113.30 -21.94
CA TYR A 616 0.96 114.20 -20.79
C TYR A 616 -0.18 115.20 -20.90
N MET A 617 -1.14 115.16 -19.98
CA MET A 617 -2.24 116.12 -19.94
C MET A 617 -1.80 117.39 -19.21
N LEU A 618 -1.49 118.47 -19.94
CA LEU A 618 -1.05 119.75 -19.41
C LEU A 618 -2.25 120.64 -19.08
N TYR A 619 -2.31 121.13 -17.84
CA TYR A 619 -3.33 122.05 -17.36
C TYR A 619 -2.72 123.41 -17.05
N LYS A 620 -3.47 124.48 -17.32
CA LYS A 620 -3.03 125.87 -17.22
C LYS A 620 -4.10 126.76 -16.55
N ALA A 621 -3.66 127.74 -15.76
CA ALA A 621 -4.50 128.78 -15.16
C ALA A 621 -3.82 130.16 -15.18
N ALA A 622 -4.60 131.23 -15.40
CA ALA A 622 -4.14 132.61 -15.24
C ALA A 622 -4.51 133.13 -13.84
N ASP A 623 -3.55 133.71 -13.13
CA ASP A 623 -3.71 134.28 -11.80
C ASP A 623 -4.49 133.34 -10.86
N ASN A 624 -5.62 133.80 -10.32
CA ASN A 624 -6.46 133.04 -9.40
C ASN A 624 -7.54 132.18 -10.09
N ALA A 625 -7.53 132.06 -11.42
CA ALA A 625 -8.46 131.19 -12.13
C ALA A 625 -8.21 129.70 -11.83
N SER A 626 -9.23 128.87 -12.07
CA SER A 626 -9.12 127.41 -11.98
C SER A 626 -8.33 126.83 -13.15
N HIS A 627 -7.56 125.78 -12.89
CA HIS A 627 -6.82 125.03 -13.91
C HIS A 627 -7.76 124.38 -14.92
N GLN A 628 -7.59 124.70 -16.20
CA GLN A 628 -8.26 124.02 -17.30
C GLN A 628 -7.25 123.18 -18.09
N LEU A 629 -7.73 122.08 -18.67
CA LEU A 629 -6.90 121.29 -19.58
C LEU A 629 -6.54 122.18 -20.77
N TYR A 630 -5.25 122.38 -20.98
CA TYR A 630 -4.73 123.16 -22.09
C TYR A 630 -4.47 122.26 -23.29
N GLU A 631 -3.69 121.20 -23.10
CA GLU A 631 -3.28 120.31 -24.19
C GLU A 631 -2.91 118.91 -23.67
N ILE A 632 -3.00 117.90 -24.54
CA ILE A 632 -2.44 116.56 -24.29
C ILE A 632 -1.16 116.44 -25.12
N LEU A 633 -0.02 116.56 -24.46
CA LEU A 633 1.29 116.57 -25.09
C LEU A 633 1.71 115.14 -25.45
N PRO A 634 2.14 114.91 -26.70
CA PRO A 634 2.75 113.65 -27.11
C PRO A 634 4.24 113.56 -26.71
N THR A 635 4.83 114.67 -26.25
CA THR A 635 6.23 114.74 -25.84
C THR A 635 6.33 115.34 -24.43
N ASN A 636 7.52 115.22 -23.84
CA ASN A 636 7.81 115.66 -22.48
C ASN A 636 8.21 117.15 -22.37
N SER A 637 7.88 117.98 -23.36
CA SER A 637 8.15 119.43 -23.32
C SER A 637 7.05 120.23 -23.97
N PHE A 638 6.87 121.48 -23.52
CA PHE A 638 5.88 122.42 -24.03
C PHE A 638 6.42 123.85 -23.97
N SER A 639 6.19 124.65 -24.99
CA SER A 639 6.65 126.05 -25.04
C SER A 639 5.52 127.01 -25.42
N GLU A 640 5.47 128.16 -24.75
CA GLU A 640 4.51 129.20 -25.08
C GLU A 640 5.08 130.62 -24.94
N MET A 641 4.44 131.60 -25.60
CA MET A 641 4.74 133.02 -25.42
C MET A 641 4.03 133.56 -24.17
N GLY A 642 4.78 134.08 -23.20
CA GLY A 642 4.19 134.65 -21.99
C GLY A 642 3.78 136.11 -22.20
N LYS A 643 2.74 136.54 -21.47
CA LYS A 643 2.26 137.93 -21.47
C LYS A 643 2.80 138.65 -20.23
N PRO A 644 3.46 139.82 -20.35
CA PRO A 644 3.94 140.57 -19.20
C PRO A 644 2.81 140.90 -18.21
N GLY A 645 3.03 140.64 -16.93
CA GLY A 645 2.10 140.99 -15.85
C GLY A 645 1.06 139.93 -15.45
N ILE A 646 0.96 138.78 -16.13
CA ILE A 646 0.06 137.66 -15.74
C ILE A 646 0.87 136.55 -15.05
N LYS A 647 0.37 136.00 -13.94
CA LYS A 647 0.94 134.80 -13.30
C LYS A 647 0.30 133.54 -13.88
N TRP A 648 1.05 132.78 -14.66
CA TRP A 648 0.59 131.49 -15.19
C TRP A 648 0.92 130.36 -14.23
N ARG A 649 -0.03 129.44 -14.02
CA ARG A 649 0.12 128.26 -13.17
C ARG A 649 -0.09 127.00 -14.00
N TYR A 650 0.83 126.04 -13.89
CA TYR A 650 0.81 124.80 -14.66
C TYR A 650 0.90 123.57 -13.77
N ARG A 651 0.19 122.53 -14.17
CA ARG A 651 0.30 121.18 -13.62
C ARG A 651 0.09 120.16 -14.73
N VAL A 652 0.75 119.01 -14.66
CA VAL A 652 0.64 117.94 -15.66
C VAL A 652 0.31 116.61 -15.00
N ARG A 653 -0.28 115.68 -15.75
CA ARG A 653 -0.40 114.28 -15.29
C ARG A 653 -0.20 113.33 -16.46
N THR A 654 0.36 112.16 -16.18
CA THR A 654 0.60 111.11 -17.18
C THR A 654 -0.72 110.45 -17.59
N LEU A 655 -0.87 110.12 -18.88
CA LEU A 655 -1.94 109.34 -19.46
C LEU A 655 -1.31 108.12 -20.14
N SER A 656 -1.53 106.93 -19.60
CA SER A 656 -0.97 105.68 -20.15
C SER A 656 -1.71 105.23 -21.41
N SER A 657 -1.10 104.30 -22.16
CA SER A 657 -1.71 103.70 -23.36
C SER A 657 -3.00 102.92 -23.09
N ASP A 658 -3.19 102.42 -21.87
CA ASP A 658 -4.43 101.78 -21.41
C ASP A 658 -5.46 102.76 -20.82
N GLY A 659 -5.25 104.08 -21.00
CA GLY A 659 -6.21 105.14 -20.68
C GLY A 659 -6.22 105.57 -19.21
N ARG A 660 -5.32 105.05 -18.37
CA ARG A 660 -5.21 105.43 -16.96
C ARG A 660 -4.52 106.78 -16.81
N GLN A 661 -5.02 107.57 -15.87
CA GLN A 661 -4.49 108.90 -15.58
C GLN A 661 -3.70 108.84 -14.27
N GLY A 662 -2.43 109.25 -14.32
CA GLY A 662 -1.58 109.39 -13.14
C GLY A 662 -1.97 110.58 -12.27
N PRO A 663 -1.35 110.71 -11.08
CA PRO A 663 -1.52 111.87 -10.23
C PRO A 663 -0.98 113.15 -10.90
N PHE A 664 -1.47 114.32 -10.47
CA PHE A 664 -0.95 115.60 -10.93
C PHE A 664 0.44 115.88 -10.36
N SER A 665 1.30 116.49 -11.18
CA SER A 665 2.56 117.11 -10.77
C SER A 665 2.33 118.20 -9.72
N ASP A 666 3.41 118.62 -9.07
CA ASP A 666 3.37 119.88 -8.33
C ASP A 666 3.07 121.04 -9.29
N GLU A 667 2.39 122.04 -8.75
CA GLU A 667 2.03 123.26 -9.49
C GLU A 667 3.27 124.14 -9.62
N ILE A 668 3.60 124.54 -10.84
CA ILE A 668 4.63 125.56 -11.09
C ILE A 668 3.97 126.89 -11.44
N ILE A 669 4.49 127.98 -10.88
CA ILE A 669 3.99 129.33 -11.10
C ILE A 669 5.05 130.13 -11.85
N VAL A 670 4.66 130.69 -12.99
CA VAL A 670 5.54 131.39 -13.92
C VAL A 670 5.00 132.79 -14.20
N GLN A 671 5.82 133.81 -13.97
CA GLN A 671 5.53 135.22 -14.27
C GLN A 671 6.68 135.79 -15.13
N LEU A 672 6.36 136.36 -16.29
CA LEU A 672 7.33 137.08 -17.14
C LEU A 672 7.43 138.55 -16.73
#